data_AF-A0A3P9PXR2-F1
#
_entry.id   AF-A0A3P9PXR2-F1
#
_cell.length_a   1.000
_cell.length_b   1.000
_cell.length_c   1.000
_cell.angle_alpha   90.00
_cell.angle_beta   90.00
_cell.angle_gamma   90.00
#
_symmetry.space_group_name_H-M   'P 1'
#
loop_
_entity.id
_entity.type
_entity.pdbx_description
1 polymer ?
#
loop_
_entity_poly.entity_id
_entity_poly.type
_entity_poly.pdbx_seq_one_letter_code
_entity_poly.pdbx_strand_id
1 'polypeptide(L)'
;MQPQQMYDFSSEENSHKWRGLFVQALKKVQEQVHPTLKAKEDALQHIEELILQLLNMLCVAQPRTVQDVEERVQKTFPHPIDKWAINDAQAAIEKRKRRSPLLLPSSPCMFRQTLDMISNQPEVLGYKVDYHVSLYIVAVLEYISADILKLAGNYVGNIRHYEITQQDIKVSMCADKVLMDMFDQEEDIGLMSQFTEEPLSLAELSYDELVKLEIAEERQYLRELDLIIKVFRNHFLSHPKVFTDEDVEVIFSNILDIHELTVKLLGLIEDAVEMTADGSPHPLVGSCFEDLAEEQAFDPYETLSQDILGKKFNEHFHEMMQRQTVCQHFGSNMGGFKECVQYVLPQLMKVPVYHCLHYFELLQQLQERSKEQDDRECLKQAITALLNLQSSVERIYVKHQPRRKPVEAIYRRYSRQVRGKQLAIKRMIEIQKSIDGWEGKDIGQCCNEFITEGTLIRAGAKHERHNFLFDGLMISCKANQSSRLPGSGSGAEYRLKEKFVLRKIRIVDREDSQELQHAFELIFKDENSAVFCARTAEEKANWMAALMALQYRSTLDRMLDSILQTEEQQRPLRLPSPEVYQFAVQDSEENIVFEDRVQSKTGIPIIKAGTVVKLIERLTYHMYAGKLLQEIQQTNKIYCVVSIV
;
A
#
# COMPACT_ATOMS: atom_id res chain seq x y z
N MET A 1 48.68 12.11 -4.82
CA MET A 1 47.40 12.52 -4.20
C MET A 1 47.09 11.50 -3.13
N GLN A 2 46.99 11.91 -1.87
CA GLN A 2 46.60 11.00 -0.78
C GLN A 2 45.15 10.52 -1.02
N PRO A 3 44.81 9.27 -0.67
CA PRO A 3 43.42 8.82 -0.66
C PRO A 3 42.65 9.70 0.32
N GLN A 4 41.63 10.42 -0.16
CA GLN A 4 40.82 11.30 0.67
C GLN A 4 39.95 10.45 1.61
N GLN A 5 40.09 10.66 2.92
CA GLN A 5 39.28 9.98 3.93
C GLN A 5 37.83 10.46 3.83
N MET A 6 36.92 9.53 3.52
CA MET A 6 35.47 9.72 3.66
C MET A 6 35.13 9.98 5.13
N TYR A 7 34.18 10.87 5.41
CA TYR A 7 33.66 11.04 6.76
C TYR A 7 32.85 9.78 7.12
N ASP A 8 33.42 8.94 7.98
CA ASP A 8 32.80 7.71 8.42
C ASP A 8 31.86 7.99 9.60
N PHE A 9 30.57 8.10 9.29
CA PHE A 9 29.49 8.23 10.27
C PHE A 9 29.43 7.05 11.25
N SER A 10 30.01 5.90 10.91
CA SER A 10 30.05 4.68 11.72
C SER A 10 31.33 4.53 12.56
N SER A 11 32.33 5.40 12.38
CA SER A 11 33.57 5.37 13.16
C SER A 11 33.30 5.58 14.66
N GLU A 12 34.05 4.91 15.55
CA GLU A 12 33.90 5.02 17.01
C GLU A 12 33.98 6.48 17.51
N GLU A 13 34.76 7.33 16.83
CA GLU A 13 34.90 8.76 17.12
C GLU A 13 33.71 9.63 16.68
N ASN A 14 32.86 9.18 15.77
CA ASN A 14 31.73 9.98 15.29
C ASN A 14 30.36 9.34 15.58
N SER A 15 30.31 8.03 15.80
CA SER A 15 29.07 7.28 16.10
C SER A 15 28.30 7.89 17.28
N HIS A 16 29.00 8.33 18.32
CA HIS A 16 28.37 8.96 19.50
C HIS A 16 27.75 10.34 19.22
N LYS A 17 28.12 11.02 18.12
CA LYS A 17 27.54 12.31 17.71
C LYS A 17 26.25 12.12 16.89
N TRP A 18 26.13 11.02 16.15
CA TRP A 18 25.07 10.81 15.17
C TRP A 18 24.01 9.79 15.60
N ARG A 19 24.37 8.83 16.45
CA ARG A 19 23.46 7.78 16.92
C ARG A 19 22.43 8.31 17.90
N GLY A 20 21.15 8.06 17.63
CA GLY A 20 20.00 8.51 18.42
C GLY A 20 19.55 9.94 18.11
N LEU A 21 20.25 10.66 17.23
CA LEU A 21 19.94 12.05 16.91
C LEU A 21 18.63 12.18 16.13
N PHE A 22 18.38 11.21 15.26
CA PHE A 22 17.25 11.22 14.35
C PHE A 22 16.03 10.51 14.94
N VAL A 23 16.21 9.61 15.90
CA VAL A 23 15.13 8.77 16.48
C VAL A 23 13.92 9.59 16.96
N GLN A 24 14.14 10.67 17.71
CA GLN A 24 13.03 11.51 18.21
C GLN A 24 12.32 12.29 17.09
N ALA A 25 13.07 12.74 16.08
CA ALA A 25 12.49 13.41 14.91
C ALA A 25 11.69 12.43 14.06
N LEU A 26 12.25 11.24 13.80
CA LEU A 26 11.62 10.17 13.03
C LEU A 26 10.33 9.67 13.70
N LYS A 27 10.28 9.61 15.04
CA LYS A 27 9.06 9.28 15.76
C LYS A 27 7.93 10.26 15.47
N LYS A 28 8.23 11.56 15.45
CA LYS A 28 7.25 12.59 15.10
C LYS A 28 6.84 12.52 13.63
N VAL A 29 7.78 12.21 12.72
CA VAL A 29 7.45 11.96 11.30
C VAL A 29 6.51 10.76 11.18
N GLN A 30 6.76 9.69 11.93
CA GLN A 30 5.90 8.50 11.92
C GLN A 30 4.48 8.81 12.39
N GLU A 31 4.33 9.56 13.48
CA GLU A 31 3.02 9.98 14.01
C GLU A 31 2.24 10.86 13.01
N GLN A 32 2.95 11.61 12.16
CA GLN A 32 2.33 12.42 11.10
C GLN A 32 1.89 11.58 9.91
N VAL A 33 2.70 10.62 9.50
CA VAL A 33 2.42 9.78 8.33
C VAL A 33 1.38 8.71 8.63
N HIS A 34 1.45 8.10 9.82
CA HIS A 34 0.56 7.04 10.28
C HIS A 34 0.17 7.26 11.75
N PRO A 35 -0.85 8.09 12.04
CA PRO A 35 -1.25 8.41 13.42
C PRO A 35 -1.73 7.21 14.24
N THR A 36 -2.20 6.16 13.57
CA THR A 36 -2.78 4.95 14.17
C THR A 36 -1.74 3.87 14.48
N LEU A 37 -0.53 3.99 13.96
CA LEU A 37 0.55 3.02 14.15
C LEU A 37 1.58 3.55 15.14
N LYS A 38 2.36 2.65 15.74
CA LYS A 38 3.51 3.02 16.58
C LYS A 38 4.80 2.41 16.03
N ALA A 39 5.85 3.20 15.82
CA ALA A 39 7.16 2.65 15.49
C ALA A 39 7.95 2.26 16.75
N LYS A 40 8.54 1.07 16.73
CA LYS A 40 9.49 0.63 17.75
C LYS A 40 10.83 1.36 17.59
N GLU A 41 11.59 1.45 18.67
CA GLU A 41 12.85 2.19 18.69
C GLU A 41 13.92 1.55 17.80
N ASP A 42 13.96 0.22 17.69
CA ASP A 42 14.82 -0.53 16.77
C ASP A 42 14.52 -0.20 15.30
N ALA A 43 13.24 -0.02 14.96
CA ALA A 43 12.79 0.38 13.64
C ALA A 43 13.30 1.79 13.28
N LEU A 44 13.17 2.73 14.22
CA LEU A 44 13.64 4.12 14.04
C LEU A 44 15.16 4.22 13.96
N GLN A 45 15.89 3.41 14.75
CA GLN A 45 17.35 3.32 14.67
C GLN A 45 17.82 2.79 13.31
N HIS A 46 17.11 1.82 12.73
CA HIS A 46 17.44 1.33 11.40
C HIS A 46 17.19 2.38 10.30
N ILE A 47 16.12 3.17 10.40
CA ILE A 47 15.89 4.29 9.48
C ILE A 47 17.00 5.32 9.63
N GLU A 48 17.42 5.63 10.86
CA GLU A 48 18.53 6.54 11.11
C GLU A 48 19.82 6.10 10.37
N GLU A 49 20.15 4.80 10.38
CA GLU A 49 21.29 4.26 9.62
C GLU A 49 21.16 4.53 8.11
N LEU A 50 19.98 4.29 7.53
CA LEU A 50 19.70 4.55 6.11
C LEU A 50 19.81 6.05 5.78
N ILE A 51 19.27 6.92 6.64
CA ILE A 51 19.33 8.37 6.45
C ILE A 51 20.77 8.88 6.54
N LEU A 52 21.60 8.30 7.42
CA LEU A 52 23.04 8.60 7.48
C LEU A 52 23.78 8.14 6.21
N GLN A 53 23.45 6.96 5.68
CA GLN A 53 24.00 6.49 4.40
C GLN A 53 23.63 7.44 3.25
N LEU A 54 22.37 7.90 3.22
CA LEU A 54 21.90 8.88 2.25
C LEU A 54 22.63 10.22 2.37
N LEU A 55 22.76 10.73 3.60
CA LEU A 55 23.50 11.96 3.87
C LEU A 55 24.93 11.86 3.36
N ASN A 56 25.59 10.72 3.59
CA ASN A 56 26.92 10.47 3.04
C ASN A 56 26.92 10.52 1.50
N MET A 57 25.99 9.82 0.85
CA MET A 57 25.87 9.75 -0.61
C MET A 57 25.65 11.13 -1.27
N LEU A 58 24.92 12.02 -0.61
CA LEU A 58 24.70 13.41 -1.04
C LEU A 58 25.94 14.29 -0.77
N CYS A 59 26.60 14.11 0.38
CA CYS A 59 27.75 14.94 0.79
C CYS A 59 29.08 14.58 0.11
N VAL A 60 29.25 13.35 -0.41
CA VAL A 60 30.47 12.92 -1.12
C VAL A 60 30.80 13.84 -2.31
N ALA A 61 29.79 14.41 -2.97
CA ALA A 61 29.98 15.31 -4.10
C ALA A 61 30.45 16.73 -3.69
N GLN A 62 30.52 17.02 -2.37
CA GLN A 62 30.83 18.33 -1.83
C GLN A 62 30.02 19.47 -2.50
N PRO A 63 28.68 19.42 -2.46
CA PRO A 63 27.82 20.41 -3.13
C PRO A 63 27.95 21.80 -2.49
N ARG A 64 28.26 22.83 -3.30
CA ARG A 64 28.46 24.21 -2.81
C ARG A 64 27.23 25.08 -2.99
N THR A 65 26.36 24.70 -3.91
CA THR A 65 25.11 25.41 -4.21
C THR A 65 23.91 24.46 -4.12
N VAL A 66 22.71 25.02 -4.00
CA VAL A 66 21.46 24.23 -4.02
C VAL A 66 21.33 23.44 -5.32
N GLN A 67 21.74 24.04 -6.44
CA GLN A 67 21.70 23.41 -7.75
C GLN A 67 22.63 22.19 -7.83
N ASP A 68 23.79 22.22 -7.18
CA ASP A 68 24.69 21.06 -7.10
C ASP A 68 24.03 19.88 -6.36
N VAL A 69 23.27 20.18 -5.29
CA VAL A 69 22.51 19.15 -4.57
C VAL A 69 21.37 18.61 -5.44
N GLU A 70 20.64 19.49 -6.14
CA GLU A 70 19.56 19.09 -7.04
C GLU A 70 20.05 18.18 -8.18
N GLU A 71 21.15 18.55 -8.85
CA GLU A 71 21.77 17.70 -9.88
C GLU A 71 22.23 16.35 -9.31
N ARG A 72 22.71 16.34 -8.07
CA ARG A 72 23.11 15.10 -7.40
C ARG A 72 21.89 14.20 -7.18
N VAL A 73 20.80 14.75 -6.65
CA VAL A 73 19.53 14.02 -6.45
C VAL A 73 19.01 13.46 -7.77
N GLN A 74 18.99 14.24 -8.85
CA GLN A 74 18.57 13.76 -10.19
C GLN A 74 19.42 12.60 -10.71
N LYS A 75 20.71 12.55 -10.36
CA LYS A 75 21.65 11.53 -10.82
C LYS A 75 21.64 10.27 -9.94
N THR A 76 21.36 10.39 -8.65
CA THR A 76 21.44 9.27 -7.70
C THR A 76 20.09 8.67 -7.34
N PHE A 77 19.01 9.44 -7.40
CA PHE A 77 17.68 8.96 -7.00
C PHE A 77 16.98 8.37 -8.24
N PRO A 78 16.35 7.18 -8.14
CA PRO A 78 15.64 6.60 -9.27
C PRO A 78 14.36 7.37 -9.63
N HIS A 79 14.00 7.42 -10.91
CA HIS A 79 12.75 8.07 -11.32
C HIS A 79 11.51 7.27 -10.84
N PRO A 80 10.45 7.88 -10.27
CA PRO A 80 10.18 9.32 -10.14
C PRO A 80 10.48 9.98 -8.78
N ILE A 81 11.15 9.28 -7.85
CA ILE A 81 11.41 9.80 -6.49
C ILE A 81 12.33 11.03 -6.53
N ASP A 82 13.21 11.09 -7.52
CA ASP A 82 14.07 12.23 -7.83
C ASP A 82 13.27 13.53 -7.96
N LYS A 83 12.25 13.55 -8.83
CA LYS A 83 11.45 14.76 -9.10
C LYS A 83 10.63 15.18 -7.90
N TRP A 84 10.07 14.23 -7.15
CA TRP A 84 9.27 14.55 -5.97
C TRP A 84 10.11 15.09 -4.82
N ALA A 85 11.27 14.48 -4.55
CA ALA A 85 12.20 14.96 -3.53
C ALA A 85 12.71 16.38 -3.85
N ILE A 86 13.00 16.68 -5.12
CA ILE A 86 13.42 18.01 -5.58
C ILE A 86 12.32 19.04 -5.38
N ASN A 87 11.09 18.73 -5.81
CA ASN A 87 9.97 19.65 -5.66
C ASN A 87 9.68 19.98 -4.18
N ASP A 88 9.77 19.00 -3.29
CA ASP A 88 9.58 19.21 -1.84
C ASP A 88 10.72 20.04 -1.23
N ALA A 89 11.97 19.74 -1.60
CA ALA A 89 13.13 20.48 -1.12
C ALA A 89 13.16 21.94 -1.64
N GLN A 90 12.73 22.19 -2.88
CA GLN A 90 12.57 23.54 -3.42
C GLN A 90 11.48 24.32 -2.65
N ALA A 91 10.35 23.68 -2.35
CA ALA A 91 9.29 24.28 -1.55
C ALA A 91 9.77 24.69 -0.14
N ALA A 92 10.72 23.97 0.45
CA ALA A 92 11.31 24.30 1.74
C ALA A 92 12.17 25.59 1.70
N ILE A 93 12.83 25.90 0.57
CA ILE A 93 13.66 27.12 0.42
C ILE A 93 12.81 28.37 0.20
N GLU A 94 11.73 28.29 -0.59
CA GLU A 94 10.98 29.48 -1.06
C GLU A 94 10.27 30.27 0.06
N LYS A 95 10.37 29.88 1.34
CA LYS A 95 9.68 30.49 2.49
C LYS A 95 8.17 30.69 2.28
N ARG A 96 7.57 30.03 1.29
CA ARG A 96 6.14 29.79 1.29
C ARG A 96 5.86 29.04 2.57
N LYS A 97 4.79 29.41 3.29
CA LYS A 97 4.28 28.62 4.43
C LYS A 97 4.45 27.15 4.04
N ARG A 98 5.28 26.41 4.77
CA ARG A 98 5.50 24.98 4.54
C ARG A 98 4.10 24.36 4.51
N ARG A 99 3.60 24.16 3.29
CA ARG A 99 2.34 23.52 2.93
C ARG A 99 2.67 22.47 1.87
N SER A 100 3.91 22.00 1.88
CA SER A 100 4.31 20.71 1.34
C SER A 100 4.12 19.68 2.46
N PRO A 101 3.81 18.44 2.13
CA PRO A 101 2.43 18.03 2.35
C PRO A 101 2.29 16.92 3.41
N LEU A 102 3.38 16.63 4.11
CA LEU A 102 3.46 15.64 5.20
C LEU A 102 3.64 16.28 6.59
N LEU A 103 3.70 17.61 6.67
CA LEU A 103 4.07 18.35 7.88
C LEU A 103 3.11 19.52 8.12
N LEU A 104 2.50 19.55 9.30
CA LEU A 104 1.61 20.65 9.71
C LEU A 104 2.32 22.02 9.67
N PRO A 105 1.59 23.14 9.45
CA PRO A 105 2.15 24.45 9.05
C PRO A 105 2.97 25.24 10.10
N SER A 106 3.39 24.63 11.20
CA SER A 106 4.02 25.33 12.33
C SER A 106 5.22 24.62 12.97
N SER A 107 5.66 23.47 12.45
CA SER A 107 6.81 22.76 13.07
C SER A 107 8.16 23.30 12.55
N PRO A 108 9.11 23.66 13.42
CA PRO A 108 10.50 23.87 13.03
C PRO A 108 11.02 22.62 12.30
N CYS A 109 11.94 22.78 11.34
CA CYS A 109 12.66 21.65 10.71
C CYS A 109 12.97 20.57 11.75
N MET A 110 12.39 19.37 11.62
CA MET A 110 12.46 18.36 12.69
C MET A 110 13.88 17.81 12.88
N PHE A 111 14.72 18.00 11.86
CA PHE A 111 16.16 17.75 11.83
C PHE A 111 16.99 19.02 12.08
N ARG A 112 16.50 19.96 12.90
CA ARG A 112 17.21 21.21 13.22
C ARG A 112 18.62 20.98 13.78
N GLN A 113 18.80 19.94 14.60
CA GLN A 113 20.11 19.57 15.15
C GLN A 113 21.09 19.15 14.05
N THR A 114 20.62 18.37 13.07
CA THR A 114 21.38 17.97 11.88
C THR A 114 21.73 19.18 11.01
N LEU A 115 20.77 20.08 10.82
CA LEU A 115 20.97 21.31 10.07
C LEU A 115 22.04 22.19 10.72
N ASP A 116 22.02 22.31 12.04
CA ASP A 116 23.04 23.04 12.80
C ASP A 116 24.40 22.33 12.75
N MET A 117 24.45 20.99 12.72
CA MET A 117 25.70 20.24 12.56
C MET A 117 26.29 20.39 11.17
N ILE A 118 25.51 20.25 10.11
CA ILE A 118 25.98 20.44 8.72
C ILE A 118 26.39 21.90 8.46
N SER A 119 25.66 22.86 9.04
CA SER A 119 25.94 24.30 8.85
C SER A 119 27.14 24.80 9.68
N ASN A 120 27.35 24.27 10.89
CA ASN A 120 28.31 24.82 11.85
C ASN A 120 29.53 23.94 12.15
N GLN A 121 29.54 22.66 11.74
CA GLN A 121 30.70 21.77 11.90
C GLN A 121 31.32 21.44 10.55
N PRO A 122 32.54 21.91 10.22
CA PRO A 122 33.21 21.63 8.95
C PRO A 122 33.67 20.17 8.80
N GLU A 123 33.40 19.30 9.77
CA GLU A 123 33.86 17.91 9.81
C GLU A 123 33.19 17.01 8.75
N VAL A 124 31.94 17.30 8.33
CA VAL A 124 31.18 16.45 7.39
C VAL A 124 31.52 16.73 5.91
N LEU A 125 31.58 18.01 5.53
CA LEU A 125 31.82 18.45 4.15
C LEU A 125 33.22 19.05 3.92
N GLY A 126 33.98 19.30 4.99
CA GLY A 126 35.33 19.90 4.93
C GLY A 126 35.34 21.43 4.79
N TYR A 127 34.18 22.09 4.72
CA TYR A 127 34.05 23.55 4.58
C TYR A 127 32.72 24.06 5.15
N LYS A 128 32.61 25.38 5.35
CA LYS A 128 31.39 26.05 5.81
C LYS A 128 30.38 26.15 4.66
N VAL A 129 29.21 25.58 4.84
CA VAL A 129 28.13 25.52 3.85
C VAL A 129 27.11 26.63 4.10
N ASP A 130 26.49 27.16 3.05
CA ASP A 130 25.41 28.13 3.18
C ASP A 130 24.16 27.51 3.82
N TYR A 131 23.46 28.27 4.66
CA TYR A 131 22.26 27.81 5.37
C TYR A 131 21.19 27.24 4.43
N HIS A 132 21.00 27.84 3.25
CA HIS A 132 20.00 27.36 2.29
C HIS A 132 20.40 26.02 1.66
N VAL A 133 21.69 25.75 1.49
CA VAL A 133 22.18 24.46 0.98
C VAL A 133 21.99 23.37 2.04
N SER A 134 22.30 23.66 3.30
CA SER A 134 22.05 22.73 4.42
C SER A 134 20.56 22.46 4.63
N LEU A 135 19.71 23.48 4.49
CA LEU A 135 18.26 23.33 4.53
C LEU A 135 17.73 22.42 3.42
N TYR A 136 18.26 22.56 2.20
CA TYR A 136 17.86 21.74 1.07
C TYR A 136 18.20 20.26 1.28
N ILE A 137 19.44 19.97 1.72
CA ILE A 137 19.87 18.59 2.03
C ILE A 137 18.94 17.97 3.08
N VAL A 138 18.66 18.71 4.15
CA VAL A 138 17.80 18.23 5.24
C VAL A 138 16.36 18.01 4.77
N ALA A 139 15.83 18.86 3.89
CA ALA A 139 14.50 18.66 3.30
C ALA A 139 14.43 17.36 2.48
N VAL A 140 15.47 17.04 1.70
CA VAL A 140 15.57 15.76 0.99
C VAL A 140 15.61 14.58 1.96
N LEU A 141 16.38 14.66 3.05
CA LEU A 141 16.42 13.60 4.06
C LEU A 141 15.06 13.39 4.75
N GLU A 142 14.35 14.49 5.05
CA GLU A 142 13.02 14.45 5.66
C GLU A 142 11.99 13.82 4.75
N TYR A 143 12.01 14.17 3.46
CA TYR A 143 11.15 13.56 2.45
C TYR A 143 11.34 12.04 2.37
N ILE A 144 12.60 11.58 2.27
CA ILE A 144 12.91 10.14 2.17
C ILE A 144 12.57 9.41 3.47
N SER A 145 12.83 10.01 4.63
CA SER A 145 12.43 9.45 5.93
C SER A 145 10.92 9.20 5.99
N ALA A 146 10.14 10.17 5.54
CA ALA A 146 8.69 10.05 5.50
C ALA A 146 8.22 9.01 4.47
N ASP A 147 8.87 8.90 3.30
CA ASP A 147 8.56 7.89 2.28
C ASP A 147 8.80 6.46 2.80
N ILE A 148 9.93 6.21 3.48
CA ILE A 148 10.23 4.91 4.10
C ILE A 148 9.19 4.56 5.17
N LEU A 149 8.87 5.51 6.07
CA LEU A 149 7.87 5.30 7.12
C LEU A 149 6.47 5.10 6.54
N LYS A 150 6.14 5.78 5.45
CA LYS A 150 4.86 5.63 4.76
C LYS A 150 4.72 4.26 4.13
N LEU A 151 5.75 3.82 3.41
CA LEU A 151 5.81 2.49 2.80
C LEU A 151 5.71 1.40 3.85
N ALA A 152 6.51 1.48 4.92
CA ALA A 152 6.49 0.51 6.01
C ALA A 152 5.15 0.51 6.74
N GLY A 153 4.57 1.68 7.03
CA GLY A 153 3.27 1.77 7.68
C GLY A 153 2.11 1.28 6.80
N ASN A 154 2.15 1.52 5.49
CA ASN A 154 1.17 0.95 4.55
C ASN A 154 1.27 -0.58 4.55
N TYR A 155 2.48 -1.13 4.50
CA TYR A 155 2.71 -2.57 4.60
C TYR A 155 2.19 -3.15 5.93
N VAL A 156 2.53 -2.52 7.05
CA VAL A 156 2.11 -2.91 8.41
C VAL A 156 0.59 -2.83 8.58
N GLY A 157 -0.04 -1.79 8.03
CA GLY A 157 -1.49 -1.64 7.98
C GLY A 157 -2.16 -2.75 7.17
N ASN A 158 -1.60 -3.12 6.02
CA ASN A 158 -2.11 -4.19 5.17
C ASN A 158 -2.03 -5.57 5.85
N ILE A 159 -0.94 -5.85 6.58
CA ILE A 159 -0.81 -7.08 7.38
C ILE A 159 -1.51 -7.00 8.74
N ARG A 160 -2.21 -5.89 9.04
CA ARG A 160 -2.98 -5.62 10.26
C ARG A 160 -2.16 -5.72 11.56
N HIS A 161 -0.90 -5.32 11.50
CA HIS A 161 -0.07 -5.08 12.67
C HIS A 161 -0.25 -3.62 13.13
N TYR A 162 -0.15 -3.37 14.44
CA TYR A 162 -0.29 -2.02 15.02
C TYR A 162 1.05 -1.35 15.34
N GLU A 163 2.15 -2.09 15.17
CA GLU A 163 3.49 -1.64 15.47
C GLU A 163 4.41 -1.86 14.26
N ILE A 164 5.19 -0.83 13.90
CA ILE A 164 6.23 -0.92 12.86
C ILE A 164 7.52 -1.39 13.52
N THR A 165 8.03 -2.55 13.08
CA THR A 165 9.29 -3.12 13.55
C THR A 165 10.41 -2.93 12.52
N GLN A 166 11.68 -3.13 12.93
CA GLN A 166 12.80 -3.11 11.99
C GLN A 166 12.62 -4.12 10.84
N GLN A 167 12.02 -5.27 11.12
CA GLN A 167 11.79 -6.30 10.12
C GLN A 167 10.76 -5.85 9.08
N ASP A 168 9.71 -5.14 9.48
CA ASP A 168 8.68 -4.63 8.56
C ASP A 168 9.27 -3.59 7.60
N ILE A 169 10.19 -2.76 8.09
CA ILE A 169 10.94 -1.81 7.24
C ILE A 169 11.78 -2.58 6.23
N LYS A 170 12.54 -3.59 6.65
CA LYS A 170 13.35 -4.40 5.73
C LYS A 170 12.50 -5.09 4.67
N VAL A 171 11.36 -5.67 5.05
CA VAL A 171 10.45 -6.37 4.13
C VAL A 171 9.81 -5.40 3.15
N SER A 172 9.26 -4.29 3.65
CA SER A 172 8.62 -3.28 2.82
C SER A 172 9.61 -2.62 1.86
N MET A 173 10.83 -2.32 2.31
CA MET A 173 11.91 -1.86 1.43
C MET A 173 12.26 -2.92 0.39
N CYS A 174 12.45 -4.20 0.76
CA CYS A 174 12.78 -5.26 -0.21
C CYS A 174 11.76 -5.40 -1.35
N ALA A 175 10.49 -5.07 -1.09
CA ALA A 175 9.42 -5.05 -2.07
C ALA A 175 9.41 -3.77 -2.93
N ASP A 176 10.00 -2.66 -2.46
CA ASP A 176 10.09 -1.40 -3.20
C ASP A 176 11.39 -1.31 -4.01
N LYS A 177 11.25 -1.47 -5.33
CA LYS A 177 12.38 -1.42 -6.25
C LYS A 177 13.13 -0.08 -6.22
N VAL A 178 12.42 1.03 -5.99
CA VAL A 178 12.98 2.39 -6.01
C VAL A 178 13.90 2.64 -4.80
N LEU A 179 13.42 2.41 -3.58
CA LEU A 179 14.22 2.58 -2.36
C LEU A 179 15.34 1.54 -2.29
N MET A 180 15.12 0.30 -2.74
CA MET A 180 16.21 -0.67 -2.81
C MET A 180 17.31 -0.25 -3.80
N ASP A 181 16.95 0.25 -4.98
CA ASP A 181 17.96 0.76 -5.94
C ASP A 181 18.72 1.97 -5.38
N MET A 182 18.13 2.72 -4.46
CA MET A 182 18.75 3.88 -3.80
C MET A 182 19.73 3.51 -2.67
N PHE A 183 19.48 2.41 -1.94
CA PHE A 183 20.26 2.00 -0.76
C PHE A 183 21.15 0.76 -0.99
N ASP A 184 21.22 0.19 -2.20
CA ASP A 184 22.02 -0.99 -2.53
C ASP A 184 23.53 -0.70 -2.39
N GLN A 185 24.08 -0.88 -1.18
CA GLN A 185 25.48 -1.24 -0.95
C GLN A 185 25.52 -2.75 -0.69
N GLU A 186 26.58 -3.44 -1.13
CA GLU A 186 26.73 -4.89 -1.30
C GLU A 186 26.50 -5.79 -0.06
N GLU A 187 25.85 -5.32 0.99
CA GLU A 187 25.51 -6.14 2.14
C GLU A 187 24.36 -7.10 1.81
N ASP A 188 24.74 -8.36 1.80
CA ASP A 188 23.93 -9.55 1.67
C ASP A 188 22.88 -9.57 2.79
N ILE A 189 21.73 -8.91 2.59
CA ILE A 189 20.59 -8.92 3.51
C ILE A 189 20.11 -10.39 3.60
N GLY A 190 20.68 -11.12 4.54
CA GLY A 190 20.13 -12.35 5.08
C GLY A 190 18.92 -11.98 5.90
N LEU A 191 17.73 -12.04 5.29
CA LEU A 191 16.47 -12.06 6.03
C LEU A 191 16.48 -13.29 6.95
N MET A 192 16.85 -13.08 8.21
CA MET A 192 16.56 -14.03 9.26
C MET A 192 15.11 -13.84 9.67
N SER A 193 14.23 -14.60 9.02
CA SER A 193 12.88 -14.86 9.50
C SER A 193 12.97 -15.69 10.79
N GLN A 194 13.29 -15.06 11.93
CA GLN A 194 12.91 -15.59 13.23
C GLN A 194 11.56 -15.01 13.59
N PHE A 195 10.49 -15.57 13.01
CA PHE A 195 9.15 -15.31 13.51
C PHE A 195 9.00 -16.08 14.83
N THR A 196 8.81 -15.37 15.93
CA THR A 196 8.23 -15.96 17.14
C THR A 196 6.87 -16.51 16.76
N GLU A 197 6.72 -17.83 16.89
CA GLU A 197 5.46 -18.55 16.73
C GLU A 197 4.45 -18.03 17.76
N GLU A 198 3.56 -17.14 17.33
CA GLU A 198 2.23 -17.06 17.93
C GLU A 198 1.25 -17.87 17.06
N PRO A 199 0.74 -19.00 17.57
CA PRO A 199 -0.23 -19.81 16.86
C PRO A 199 -1.60 -19.13 16.96
N LEU A 200 -1.96 -18.30 15.97
CA LEU A 200 -3.37 -18.11 15.67
C LEU A 200 -3.87 -19.42 15.06
N SER A 201 -4.47 -20.24 15.92
CA SER A 201 -5.13 -21.48 15.52
C SER A 201 -6.25 -21.19 14.52
N LEU A 202 -6.67 -22.22 13.78
CA LEU A 202 -7.89 -22.27 12.96
C LEU A 202 -9.15 -22.15 13.85
N ALA A 203 -9.24 -21.10 14.66
CA ALA A 203 -10.42 -20.79 15.44
C ALA A 203 -11.47 -20.17 14.50
N GLU A 204 -12.72 -20.58 14.68
CA GLU A 204 -13.86 -19.91 14.05
C GLU A 204 -13.87 -18.44 14.47
N LEU A 205 -13.74 -17.53 13.51
CA LEU A 205 -13.76 -16.09 13.79
C LEU A 205 -15.06 -15.70 14.48
N SER A 206 -14.97 -14.89 15.53
CA SER A 206 -16.15 -14.29 16.14
C SER A 206 -16.80 -13.27 15.20
N TYR A 207 -18.06 -12.88 15.48
CA TYR A 207 -18.75 -11.84 14.73
C TYR A 207 -17.98 -10.50 14.75
N ASP A 208 -17.50 -10.09 15.93
CA ASP A 208 -16.73 -8.86 16.10
C ASP A 208 -15.40 -8.87 15.31
N GLU A 209 -14.71 -10.02 15.29
CA GLU A 209 -13.54 -10.18 14.44
C GLU A 209 -13.91 -10.09 12.96
N LEU A 210 -14.99 -10.72 12.50
CA LEU A 210 -15.44 -10.60 11.11
C LEU A 210 -15.73 -9.15 10.72
N VAL A 211 -16.44 -8.38 11.56
CA VAL A 211 -16.72 -6.96 11.28
C VAL A 211 -15.44 -6.14 11.23
N LYS A 212 -14.49 -6.36 12.15
CA LYS A 212 -13.18 -5.67 12.11
C LYS A 212 -12.37 -6.02 10.87
N LEU A 213 -12.41 -7.29 10.45
CA LEU A 213 -11.76 -7.72 9.21
C LEU A 213 -12.43 -7.05 8.01
N GLU A 214 -13.76 -6.94 8.01
CA GLU A 214 -14.53 -6.30 6.94
C GLU A 214 -14.23 -4.81 6.82
N ILE A 215 -14.20 -4.05 7.92
CA ILE A 215 -13.82 -2.62 7.90
C ILE A 215 -12.43 -2.42 7.28
N ALA A 216 -11.48 -3.29 7.63
CA ALA A 216 -10.15 -3.25 7.04
C ALA A 216 -10.14 -3.62 5.54
N GLU A 217 -11.00 -4.56 5.13
CA GLU A 217 -11.17 -4.95 3.73
C GLU A 217 -11.82 -3.83 2.91
N GLU A 218 -12.89 -3.22 3.42
CA GLU A 218 -13.56 -2.06 2.81
C GLU A 218 -12.61 -0.88 2.63
N ARG A 219 -11.78 -0.56 3.63
CA ARG A 219 -10.77 0.52 3.52
C ARG A 219 -9.75 0.23 2.43
N GLN A 220 -9.30 -1.02 2.32
CA GLN A 220 -8.36 -1.42 1.29
C GLN A 220 -9.02 -1.42 -0.10
N TYR A 221 -10.26 -1.91 -0.21
CA TYR A 221 -11.03 -1.88 -1.43
C TYR A 221 -11.31 -0.45 -1.89
N LEU A 222 -11.71 0.45 -0.99
CA LEU A 222 -11.87 1.87 -1.27
C LEU A 222 -10.58 2.50 -1.80
N ARG A 223 -9.42 2.15 -1.22
CA ARG A 223 -8.11 2.59 -1.73
C ARG A 223 -7.83 2.09 -3.15
N GLU A 224 -8.28 0.88 -3.50
CA GLU A 224 -8.16 0.35 -4.85
C GLU A 224 -9.12 1.02 -5.84
N LEU A 225 -10.34 1.34 -5.42
CA LEU A 225 -11.28 2.15 -6.20
C LEU A 225 -10.71 3.57 -6.44
N ASP A 226 -10.15 4.19 -5.41
CA ASP A 226 -9.44 5.47 -5.50
C ASP A 226 -8.27 5.40 -6.49
N LEU A 227 -7.50 4.30 -6.49
CA LEU A 227 -6.44 4.09 -7.47
C LEU A 227 -7.01 4.05 -8.90
N ILE A 228 -8.08 3.29 -9.13
CA ILE A 228 -8.76 3.21 -10.43
C ILE A 228 -9.26 4.59 -10.86
N ILE A 229 -9.93 5.33 -9.97
CA ILE A 229 -10.62 6.58 -10.30
C ILE A 229 -9.63 7.74 -10.42
N LYS A 230 -8.76 7.93 -9.44
CA LYS A 230 -7.91 9.13 -9.32
C LYS A 230 -6.60 9.01 -10.11
N VAL A 231 -6.07 7.80 -10.29
CA VAL A 231 -4.85 7.59 -11.09
C VAL A 231 -5.19 7.22 -12.53
N PHE A 232 -5.94 6.13 -12.75
CA PHE A 232 -6.21 5.65 -14.11
C PHE A 232 -7.28 6.49 -14.82
N ARG A 233 -8.51 6.55 -14.30
CA ARG A 233 -9.61 7.25 -14.97
C ARG A 233 -9.33 8.74 -15.16
N ASN A 234 -8.76 9.41 -14.15
CA ASN A 234 -8.36 10.81 -14.26
C ASN A 234 -7.30 11.05 -15.36
N HIS A 235 -6.39 10.09 -15.60
CA HIS A 235 -5.43 10.18 -16.70
C HIS A 235 -6.13 10.22 -18.06
N PHE A 236 -7.18 9.41 -18.25
CA PHE A 236 -7.95 9.38 -19.49
C PHE A 236 -8.70 10.71 -19.69
N LEU A 237 -9.35 11.21 -18.64
CA LEU A 237 -10.07 12.49 -18.65
C LEU A 237 -9.16 13.70 -18.89
N SER A 238 -7.93 13.67 -18.38
CA SER A 238 -6.95 14.74 -18.55
C SER A 238 -6.41 14.83 -19.99
N HIS A 239 -6.63 13.80 -20.82
CA HIS A 239 -6.14 13.73 -22.20
C HIS A 239 -7.29 13.48 -23.21
N PRO A 240 -8.26 14.40 -23.33
CA PRO A 240 -9.43 14.23 -24.19
C PRO A 240 -9.10 14.23 -25.70
N LYS A 241 -7.87 14.62 -26.07
CA LYS A 241 -7.37 14.52 -27.45
C LYS A 241 -6.89 13.10 -27.80
N VAL A 242 -6.67 12.26 -26.80
CA VAL A 242 -6.14 10.89 -26.94
C VAL A 242 -7.24 9.87 -26.68
N PHE A 243 -8.04 10.09 -25.63
CA PHE A 243 -9.14 9.23 -25.21
C PHE A 243 -10.47 9.95 -25.40
N THR A 244 -11.47 9.25 -25.93
CA THR A 244 -12.84 9.77 -26.11
C THR A 244 -13.69 9.52 -24.86
N ASP A 245 -14.80 10.25 -24.73
CA ASP A 245 -15.74 10.03 -23.62
C ASP A 245 -16.33 8.61 -23.65
N GLU A 246 -16.58 8.05 -24.83
CA GLU A 246 -17.00 6.65 -25.02
C GLU A 246 -15.93 5.67 -24.51
N ASP A 247 -14.64 5.94 -24.71
CA ASP A 247 -13.58 5.10 -24.15
C ASP A 247 -13.61 5.10 -22.62
N VAL A 248 -13.87 6.25 -21.99
CA VAL A 248 -13.97 6.36 -20.53
C VAL A 248 -15.19 5.62 -20.00
N GLU A 249 -16.35 5.76 -20.66
CA GLU A 249 -17.59 5.08 -20.28
C GLU A 249 -17.46 3.56 -20.39
N VAL A 250 -16.93 3.04 -21.51
CA VAL A 250 -16.80 1.59 -21.72
C VAL A 250 -15.76 0.97 -20.77
N ILE A 251 -14.65 1.67 -20.49
CA ILE A 251 -13.56 1.11 -19.69
C ILE A 251 -13.86 1.14 -18.19
N PHE A 252 -14.46 2.24 -17.71
CA PHE A 252 -14.68 2.43 -16.27
C PHE A 252 -16.12 2.16 -15.85
N SER A 253 -17.06 2.01 -16.80
CA SER A 253 -18.48 1.76 -16.53
C SER A 253 -18.99 2.71 -15.42
N ASN A 254 -19.81 2.21 -14.52
CA ASN A 254 -20.38 2.92 -13.37
C ASN A 254 -19.54 2.77 -12.09
N ILE A 255 -18.20 2.73 -12.18
CA ILE A 255 -17.30 2.59 -11.02
C ILE A 255 -17.47 3.69 -9.95
N LEU A 256 -17.94 4.87 -10.34
CA LEU A 256 -18.18 5.98 -9.42
C LEU A 256 -19.32 5.69 -8.44
N ASP A 257 -20.39 5.04 -8.93
CA ASP A 257 -21.54 4.67 -8.10
C ASP A 257 -21.14 3.62 -7.06
N ILE A 258 -20.29 2.67 -7.47
CA ILE A 258 -19.73 1.66 -6.56
C ILE A 258 -18.84 2.31 -5.50
N HIS A 259 -18.00 3.27 -5.88
CA HIS A 259 -17.17 4.01 -4.94
C HIS A 259 -18.03 4.79 -3.92
N GLU A 260 -19.10 5.46 -4.36
CA GLU A 260 -20.02 6.16 -3.46
C GLU A 260 -20.71 5.20 -2.49
N LEU A 261 -21.20 4.06 -2.99
CA LEU A 261 -21.77 3.00 -2.16
C LEU A 261 -20.77 2.50 -1.11
N THR A 262 -19.52 2.21 -1.50
CA THR A 262 -18.48 1.72 -0.58
C THR A 262 -18.16 2.74 0.51
N VAL A 263 -18.08 4.04 0.17
CA VAL A 263 -17.90 5.10 1.18
C VAL A 263 -19.09 5.14 2.15
N LYS A 264 -20.33 5.06 1.64
CA LYS A 264 -21.55 5.06 2.46
C LYS A 264 -21.60 3.83 3.39
N LEU A 265 -21.35 2.64 2.85
CA LEU A 265 -21.36 1.38 3.62
C LEU A 265 -20.29 1.37 4.70
N LEU A 266 -19.05 1.74 4.36
CA LEU A 266 -17.95 1.81 5.33
C LEU A 266 -18.29 2.78 6.47
N GLY A 267 -18.81 3.97 6.14
CA GLY A 267 -19.23 4.95 7.15
C GLY A 267 -20.31 4.41 8.09
N LEU A 268 -21.35 3.75 7.54
CA LEU A 268 -22.42 3.15 8.34
C LEU A 268 -21.91 2.04 9.28
N ILE A 269 -21.00 1.19 8.80
CA ILE A 269 -20.40 0.13 9.63
C ILE A 269 -19.52 0.74 10.73
N GLU A 270 -18.72 1.76 10.41
CA GLU A 270 -17.87 2.46 11.39
C GLU A 270 -18.70 3.15 12.47
N ASP A 271 -19.77 3.86 12.07
CA ASP A 271 -20.73 4.49 12.98
C ASP A 271 -21.42 3.44 13.87
N ALA A 272 -21.85 2.31 13.32
CA ALA A 272 -22.47 1.23 14.08
C ALA A 272 -21.50 0.65 15.13
N VAL A 273 -20.23 0.48 14.79
CA VAL A 273 -19.19 0.02 15.72
C VAL A 273 -18.92 1.07 16.80
N GLU A 274 -18.84 2.35 16.45
CA GLU A 274 -18.62 3.43 17.42
C GLU A 274 -19.78 3.59 18.41
N MET A 275 -21.02 3.46 17.92
CA MET A 275 -22.24 3.61 18.72
C MET A 275 -22.59 2.36 19.54
N THR A 276 -21.84 1.27 19.41
CA THR A 276 -22.09 0.03 20.15
C THR A 276 -21.78 0.20 21.64
N ALA A 277 -22.77 -0.04 22.50
CA ALA A 277 -22.61 0.02 23.95
C ALA A 277 -21.77 -1.15 24.49
N ASP A 278 -21.02 -0.94 25.59
CA ASP A 278 -20.16 -1.97 26.22
C ASP A 278 -20.93 -3.22 26.70
N GLY A 279 -22.26 -3.13 26.86
CA GLY A 279 -23.13 -4.24 27.25
C GLY A 279 -23.59 -5.12 26.09
N SER A 280 -23.38 -4.69 24.85
CA SER A 280 -23.79 -5.43 23.65
C SER A 280 -22.79 -6.55 23.34
N PRO A 281 -23.25 -7.72 22.85
CA PRO A 281 -22.35 -8.85 22.59
C PRO A 281 -21.44 -8.64 21.37
N HIS A 282 -21.84 -7.78 20.44
CA HIS A 282 -21.13 -7.36 19.23
C HIS A 282 -21.87 -6.14 18.61
N PRO A 283 -21.24 -5.40 17.67
CA PRO A 283 -21.92 -4.37 16.89
C PRO A 283 -23.06 -4.95 16.05
N LEU A 284 -24.14 -4.18 15.84
CA LEU A 284 -25.30 -4.57 15.04
C LEU A 284 -25.17 -3.95 13.64
N VAL A 285 -24.46 -4.64 12.74
CA VAL A 285 -24.21 -4.14 11.38
C VAL A 285 -25.28 -4.60 10.39
N GLY A 286 -26.20 -5.49 10.79
CA GLY A 286 -27.26 -6.02 9.93
C GLY A 286 -28.15 -4.94 9.32
N SER A 287 -28.52 -3.92 10.10
CA SER A 287 -29.32 -2.78 9.62
C SER A 287 -28.59 -1.97 8.55
N CYS A 288 -27.27 -1.85 8.64
CA CYS A 288 -26.47 -1.11 7.64
C CYS A 288 -26.60 -1.75 6.24
N PHE A 289 -26.61 -3.08 6.18
CA PHE A 289 -26.79 -3.81 4.93
C PHE A 289 -28.25 -3.87 4.49
N GLU A 290 -29.19 -3.99 5.43
CA GLU A 290 -30.63 -4.00 5.15
C GLU A 290 -31.07 -2.70 4.45
N ASP A 291 -30.74 -1.54 5.04
CA ASP A 291 -31.15 -0.23 4.50
C ASP A 291 -30.64 -0.04 3.06
N LEU A 292 -29.38 -0.38 2.80
CA LEU A 292 -28.77 -0.27 1.47
C LEU A 292 -29.34 -1.30 0.47
N ALA A 293 -29.65 -2.51 0.93
CA ALA A 293 -30.25 -3.53 0.09
C ALA A 293 -31.70 -3.20 -0.27
N GLU A 294 -32.48 -2.62 0.65
CA GLU A 294 -33.85 -2.17 0.41
C GLU A 294 -33.89 -1.03 -0.62
N GLU A 295 -32.92 -0.09 -0.55
CA GLU A 295 -32.76 0.99 -1.52
C GLU A 295 -32.20 0.53 -2.89
N GLN A 296 -31.96 -0.78 -3.08
CA GLN A 296 -31.31 -1.33 -4.29
C GLN A 296 -29.95 -0.69 -4.59
N ALA A 297 -29.25 -0.24 -3.54
CA ALA A 297 -27.99 0.50 -3.69
C ALA A 297 -26.85 -0.37 -4.26
N PHE A 298 -26.99 -1.70 -4.26
CA PHE A 298 -26.02 -2.66 -4.80
C PHE A 298 -26.21 -2.97 -6.30
N ASP A 299 -27.30 -2.54 -6.94
CA ASP A 299 -27.55 -2.73 -8.38
C ASP A 299 -26.41 -2.25 -9.30
N PRO A 300 -25.63 -1.20 -8.97
CA PRO A 300 -24.44 -0.83 -9.73
C PRO A 300 -23.46 -1.97 -9.99
N TYR A 301 -23.36 -2.96 -9.08
CA TYR A 301 -22.48 -4.12 -9.28
C TYR A 301 -22.94 -5.04 -10.42
N GLU A 302 -24.25 -5.13 -10.71
CA GLU A 302 -24.74 -5.92 -11.84
C GLU A 302 -24.29 -5.31 -13.16
N THR A 303 -24.49 -4.00 -13.30
CA THR A 303 -24.11 -3.23 -14.50
C THR A 303 -22.60 -3.34 -14.75
N LEU A 304 -21.78 -3.08 -13.74
CA LEU A 304 -20.33 -3.21 -13.86
C LEU A 304 -19.93 -4.65 -14.23
N SER A 305 -20.51 -5.66 -13.59
CA SER A 305 -20.19 -7.06 -13.87
C SER A 305 -20.51 -7.44 -15.32
N GLN A 306 -21.64 -6.95 -15.85
CA GLN A 306 -22.08 -7.20 -17.21
C GLN A 306 -21.18 -6.52 -18.25
N ASP A 307 -20.72 -5.30 -17.96
CA ASP A 307 -19.85 -4.52 -18.85
C ASP A 307 -18.42 -5.07 -18.86
N ILE A 308 -17.80 -5.20 -17.68
CA ILE A 308 -16.37 -5.53 -17.53
C ILE A 308 -16.07 -6.99 -17.90
N LEU A 309 -16.96 -7.93 -17.56
CA LEU A 309 -16.79 -9.33 -17.97
C LEU A 309 -17.23 -9.58 -19.43
N GLY A 310 -17.90 -8.60 -20.05
CA GLY A 310 -18.36 -8.68 -21.42
C GLY A 310 -17.21 -8.78 -22.44
N LYS A 311 -17.50 -9.38 -23.59
CA LYS A 311 -16.55 -9.40 -24.73
C LYS A 311 -16.28 -8.01 -25.28
N LYS A 312 -17.32 -7.16 -25.27
CA LYS A 312 -17.24 -5.76 -25.75
C LYS A 312 -16.13 -4.97 -25.07
N PHE A 313 -15.97 -5.12 -23.75
CA PHE A 313 -14.90 -4.48 -23.00
C PHE A 313 -13.52 -4.87 -23.56
N ASN A 314 -13.25 -6.16 -23.73
CA ASN A 314 -11.96 -6.64 -24.21
C ASN A 314 -11.68 -6.23 -25.66
N GLU A 315 -12.69 -6.27 -26.53
CA GLU A 315 -12.59 -5.85 -27.94
C GLU A 315 -12.30 -4.35 -28.02
N HIS A 316 -13.10 -3.52 -27.35
CA HIS A 316 -12.93 -2.06 -27.32
C HIS A 316 -11.60 -1.65 -26.71
N PHE A 317 -11.21 -2.27 -25.59
CA PHE A 317 -9.94 -1.99 -24.92
C PHE A 317 -8.76 -2.34 -25.83
N HIS A 318 -8.82 -3.47 -26.53
CA HIS A 318 -7.78 -3.87 -27.47
C HIS A 318 -7.67 -2.91 -28.66
N GLU A 319 -8.79 -2.52 -29.26
CA GLU A 319 -8.83 -1.55 -30.36
C GLU A 319 -8.29 -0.19 -29.93
N MET A 320 -8.68 0.31 -28.74
CA MET A 320 -8.18 1.56 -28.19
C MET A 320 -6.66 1.53 -28.02
N MET A 321 -6.11 0.46 -27.45
CA MET A 321 -4.66 0.32 -27.23
C MET A 321 -3.85 0.27 -28.52
N GLN A 322 -4.47 -0.05 -29.67
CA GLN A 322 -3.83 -0.07 -30.98
C GLN A 322 -3.90 1.28 -31.73
N ARG A 323 -4.72 2.23 -31.27
CA ARG A 323 -4.85 3.53 -31.94
C ARG A 323 -3.51 4.26 -31.92
N GLN A 324 -3.10 4.81 -33.07
CA GLN A 324 -1.81 5.47 -33.23
C GLN A 324 -1.62 6.66 -32.26
N THR A 325 -2.70 7.39 -31.96
CA THR A 325 -2.70 8.50 -30.99
C THR A 325 -2.34 8.02 -29.59
N VAL A 326 -2.89 6.89 -29.15
CA VAL A 326 -2.64 6.27 -27.85
C VAL A 326 -1.20 5.74 -27.77
N CYS A 327 -0.75 5.05 -28.83
CA CYS A 327 0.63 4.57 -28.93
C CYS A 327 1.67 5.70 -28.86
N GLN A 328 1.41 6.85 -29.50
CA GLN A 328 2.29 8.01 -29.48
C GLN A 328 2.32 8.70 -28.11
N HIS A 329 1.15 8.84 -27.47
CA HIS A 329 1.02 9.42 -26.12
C HIS A 329 1.85 8.63 -25.12
N PHE A 330 1.73 7.30 -25.13
CA PHE A 330 2.51 6.43 -24.27
C PHE A 330 3.98 6.30 -24.67
N GLY A 331 4.31 6.35 -25.97
CA GLY A 331 5.69 6.32 -26.45
C GLY A 331 6.51 7.54 -26.04
N SER A 332 5.85 8.66 -25.73
CA SER A 332 6.47 9.89 -25.23
C SER A 332 6.67 9.86 -23.70
N ASN A 333 5.84 9.08 -22.98
CA ASN A 333 5.89 8.90 -21.53
C ASN A 333 6.73 7.68 -21.16
N MET A 334 8.04 7.89 -21.01
CA MET A 334 8.98 6.86 -20.53
C MET A 334 8.72 6.56 -19.05
N GLY A 335 7.92 5.52 -18.72
CA GLY A 335 7.64 5.23 -17.31
C GLY A 335 6.87 3.95 -16.96
N GLY A 336 6.69 3.00 -17.88
CA GLY A 336 5.99 1.73 -17.59
C GLY A 336 4.48 1.83 -17.35
N PHE A 337 3.94 3.06 -17.40
CA PHE A 337 2.52 3.33 -17.17
C PHE A 337 1.65 2.75 -18.30
N LYS A 338 2.16 2.71 -19.54
CA LYS A 338 1.49 2.06 -20.68
C LYS A 338 1.18 0.60 -20.36
N GLU A 339 2.17 -0.14 -19.90
CA GLU A 339 2.03 -1.56 -19.57
C GLU A 339 1.13 -1.76 -18.34
N CYS A 340 1.11 -0.81 -17.39
CA CYS A 340 0.14 -0.81 -16.29
C CYS A 340 -1.29 -0.63 -16.82
N VAL A 341 -1.53 0.31 -17.71
CA VAL A 341 -2.84 0.48 -18.37
C VAL A 341 -3.20 -0.80 -19.12
N GLN A 342 -2.29 -1.34 -19.94
CA GLN A 342 -2.56 -2.49 -20.80
C GLN A 342 -2.85 -3.79 -20.04
N TYR A 343 -2.15 -4.05 -18.94
CA TYR A 343 -2.18 -5.35 -18.27
C TYR A 343 -2.74 -5.30 -16.84
N VAL A 344 -2.52 -4.22 -16.09
CA VAL A 344 -2.93 -4.12 -14.69
C VAL A 344 -4.37 -3.59 -14.57
N LEU A 345 -4.71 -2.51 -15.29
CA LEU A 345 -6.05 -1.89 -15.22
C LEU A 345 -7.19 -2.88 -15.53
N PRO A 346 -7.15 -3.73 -16.58
CA PRO A 346 -8.20 -4.72 -16.82
C PRO A 346 -8.39 -5.73 -15.69
N GLN A 347 -7.37 -5.99 -14.88
CA GLN A 347 -7.50 -6.85 -13.69
C GLN A 347 -8.03 -6.08 -12.49
N LEU A 348 -7.63 -4.82 -12.31
CA LEU A 348 -8.20 -3.94 -11.28
C LEU A 348 -9.71 -3.73 -11.47
N MET A 349 -10.18 -3.57 -12.71
CA MET A 349 -11.61 -3.43 -13.00
C MET A 349 -12.45 -4.68 -12.66
N LYS A 350 -11.83 -5.84 -12.46
CA LYS A 350 -12.53 -7.05 -12.00
C LYS A 350 -12.66 -7.13 -10.47
N VAL A 351 -11.90 -6.33 -9.72
CA VAL A 351 -11.93 -6.33 -8.25
C VAL A 351 -13.35 -6.09 -7.71
N PRO A 352 -14.13 -5.10 -8.21
CA PRO A 352 -15.50 -4.90 -7.75
C PRO A 352 -16.41 -6.13 -7.92
N VAL A 353 -16.21 -6.92 -8.97
CA VAL A 353 -17.00 -8.14 -9.19
C VAL A 353 -16.70 -9.18 -8.10
N TYR A 354 -15.42 -9.35 -7.76
CA TYR A 354 -15.01 -10.26 -6.69
C TYR A 354 -15.48 -9.77 -5.32
N HIS A 355 -15.43 -8.46 -5.09
CA HIS A 355 -15.87 -7.82 -3.86
C HIS A 355 -17.37 -8.01 -3.62
N CYS A 356 -18.18 -7.86 -4.68
CA CYS A 356 -19.62 -8.13 -4.61
C CYS A 356 -19.94 -9.59 -4.24
N LEU A 357 -19.18 -10.55 -4.80
CA LEU A 357 -19.37 -11.97 -4.47
C LEU A 357 -19.01 -12.25 -3.00
N HIS A 358 -17.99 -11.58 -2.47
CA HIS A 358 -17.61 -11.67 -1.05
C HIS A 358 -18.73 -11.18 -0.13
N TYR A 359 -19.44 -10.09 -0.46
CA TYR A 359 -20.57 -9.63 0.36
C TYR A 359 -21.64 -10.71 0.57
N PHE A 360 -21.94 -11.51 -0.45
CA PHE A 360 -22.92 -12.60 -0.30
C PHE A 360 -22.45 -13.67 0.68
N GLU A 361 -21.16 -14.03 0.66
CA GLU A 361 -20.55 -14.97 1.62
C GLU A 361 -20.43 -14.38 3.02
N LEU A 362 -20.15 -13.07 3.12
CA LEU A 362 -20.02 -12.34 4.37
C LEU A 362 -21.35 -12.28 5.11
N LEU A 363 -22.43 -11.88 4.43
CA LEU A 363 -23.75 -11.73 5.03
C LEU A 363 -24.25 -13.06 5.62
N GLN A 364 -23.99 -14.17 4.94
CA GLN A 364 -24.28 -15.51 5.46
C GLN A 364 -23.47 -15.82 6.74
N GLN A 365 -22.16 -15.52 6.74
CA GLN A 365 -21.31 -15.71 7.92
C GLN A 365 -21.73 -14.83 9.10
N LEU A 366 -22.13 -13.59 8.86
CA LEU A 366 -22.64 -12.67 9.89
C LEU A 366 -23.97 -13.19 10.45
N GLN A 367 -24.89 -13.63 9.59
CA GLN A 367 -26.19 -14.15 10.01
C GLN A 367 -26.06 -15.39 10.91
N GLU A 368 -25.16 -16.32 10.57
CA GLU A 368 -24.90 -17.53 11.34
C GLU A 368 -24.29 -17.23 12.72
N ARG A 369 -23.48 -16.17 12.83
CA ARG A 369 -22.65 -15.87 14.02
C ARG A 369 -23.20 -14.77 14.91
N SER A 370 -24.18 -14.01 14.42
CA SER A 370 -24.86 -12.98 15.22
C SER A 370 -25.51 -13.63 16.45
N LYS A 371 -25.46 -12.96 17.59
CA LYS A 371 -26.05 -13.38 18.87
C LYS A 371 -27.35 -12.64 19.16
N GLU A 372 -27.61 -11.53 18.47
CA GLU A 372 -28.80 -10.71 18.63
C GLU A 372 -29.87 -11.08 17.60
N GLN A 373 -31.12 -11.19 18.04
CA GLN A 373 -32.20 -11.65 17.17
C GLN A 373 -32.59 -10.59 16.13
N ASP A 374 -32.60 -9.31 16.52
CA ASP A 374 -32.96 -8.21 15.62
C ASP A 374 -31.94 -8.09 14.48
N ASP A 375 -30.64 -8.14 14.79
CA ASP A 375 -29.55 -8.13 13.81
C ASP A 375 -29.64 -9.30 12.82
N ARG A 376 -30.01 -10.51 13.31
CA ARG A 376 -30.23 -11.67 12.44
C ARG A 376 -31.39 -11.48 11.47
N GLU A 377 -32.47 -10.81 11.87
CA GLU A 377 -33.60 -10.55 10.97
C GLU A 377 -33.23 -9.51 9.91
N CYS A 378 -32.55 -8.42 10.29
CA CYS A 378 -32.01 -7.44 9.34
C CYS A 378 -31.10 -8.11 8.29
N LEU A 379 -30.18 -8.98 8.74
CA LEU A 379 -29.29 -9.73 7.85
C LEU A 379 -30.07 -10.67 6.90
N LYS A 380 -31.13 -11.33 7.37
CA LYS A 380 -32.00 -12.15 6.50
C LYS A 380 -32.73 -11.29 5.47
N GLN A 381 -33.22 -10.12 5.86
CA GLN A 381 -33.88 -9.19 4.94
C GLN A 381 -32.91 -8.69 3.87
N ALA A 382 -31.69 -8.29 4.26
CA ALA A 382 -30.62 -7.91 3.36
C ALA A 382 -30.28 -9.04 2.37
N ILE A 383 -30.03 -10.26 2.87
CA ILE A 383 -29.76 -11.44 2.01
C ILE A 383 -30.90 -11.66 1.03
N THR A 384 -32.16 -11.58 1.50
CA THR A 384 -33.35 -11.81 0.68
C THR A 384 -33.49 -10.77 -0.42
N ALA A 385 -33.29 -9.48 -0.10
CA ALA A 385 -33.34 -8.39 -1.06
C ALA A 385 -32.26 -8.54 -2.15
N LEU A 386 -31.08 -9.04 -1.79
CA LEU A 386 -29.94 -9.23 -2.70
C LEU A 386 -29.99 -10.53 -3.53
N LEU A 387 -30.96 -11.43 -3.33
CA LEU A 387 -31.01 -12.71 -4.05
C LEU A 387 -31.05 -12.57 -5.57
N ASN A 388 -31.77 -11.56 -6.07
CA ASN A 388 -31.87 -11.30 -7.51
C ASN A 388 -30.52 -10.86 -8.08
N LEU A 389 -29.86 -9.92 -7.39
CA LEU A 389 -28.53 -9.44 -7.74
C LEU A 389 -27.51 -10.59 -7.71
N GLN A 390 -27.48 -11.37 -6.63
CA GLN A 390 -26.61 -12.53 -6.48
C GLN A 390 -26.77 -13.49 -7.65
N SER A 391 -28.02 -13.89 -7.93
CA SER A 391 -28.33 -14.80 -9.04
C SER A 391 -27.93 -14.23 -10.40
N SER A 392 -28.01 -12.91 -10.58
CA SER A 392 -27.61 -12.26 -11.83
C SER A 392 -26.09 -12.22 -11.99
N VAL A 393 -25.37 -11.71 -10.99
CA VAL A 393 -23.90 -11.61 -10.98
C VAL A 393 -23.27 -13.00 -11.13
N GLU A 394 -23.75 -14.01 -10.42
CA GLU A 394 -23.26 -15.39 -10.57
C GLU A 394 -23.47 -15.95 -11.99
N ARG A 395 -24.63 -15.68 -12.62
CA ARG A 395 -24.89 -16.09 -14.01
C ARG A 395 -23.96 -15.38 -14.99
N ILE A 396 -23.75 -14.08 -14.82
CA ILE A 396 -22.84 -13.28 -15.66
C ILE A 396 -21.41 -13.82 -15.52
N TYR A 397 -20.99 -14.08 -14.28
CA TYR A 397 -19.66 -14.61 -13.98
C TYR A 397 -19.42 -15.98 -14.62
N VAL A 398 -20.36 -16.93 -14.44
CA VAL A 398 -20.29 -18.27 -15.04
C VAL A 398 -20.32 -18.23 -16.57
N LYS A 399 -21.04 -17.27 -17.17
CA LYS A 399 -21.14 -17.12 -18.61
C LYS A 399 -19.81 -16.68 -19.26
N HIS A 400 -19.03 -15.84 -18.58
CA HIS A 400 -17.85 -15.20 -19.16
C HIS A 400 -16.51 -15.81 -18.69
N GLN A 401 -16.48 -16.63 -17.63
CA GLN A 401 -15.28 -17.37 -17.25
C GLN A 401 -15.14 -18.76 -17.92
N PRO A 402 -13.94 -19.13 -18.40
CA PRO A 402 -13.67 -20.49 -18.85
C PRO A 402 -13.63 -21.47 -17.66
N ARG A 403 -14.19 -22.68 -17.87
CA ARG A 403 -14.31 -23.80 -16.90
C ARG A 403 -12.99 -24.37 -16.32
N ARG A 404 -11.86 -23.68 -16.40
CA ARG A 404 -10.55 -24.21 -15.98
C ARG A 404 -9.64 -23.14 -15.39
N LYS A 405 -9.92 -22.70 -14.16
CA LYS A 405 -8.94 -22.41 -13.09
C LYS A 405 -9.73 -22.03 -11.82
N PRO A 406 -9.31 -22.44 -10.62
CA PRO A 406 -9.97 -22.02 -9.40
C PRO A 406 -9.89 -20.49 -9.29
N VAL A 407 -11.07 -19.87 -9.13
CA VAL A 407 -11.32 -18.46 -8.80
C VAL A 407 -10.42 -17.94 -7.67
N GLU A 408 -9.92 -18.86 -6.84
CA GLU A 408 -9.16 -18.63 -5.62
C GLU A 408 -7.84 -17.86 -5.78
N ALA A 409 -7.14 -17.89 -6.92
CA ALA A 409 -5.81 -17.27 -7.02
C ALA A 409 -5.85 -15.74 -7.17
N ILE A 410 -6.82 -15.22 -7.93
CA ILE A 410 -7.02 -13.77 -8.10
C ILE A 410 -7.88 -13.25 -6.94
N TYR A 411 -8.89 -14.01 -6.52
CA TYR A 411 -9.72 -13.71 -5.34
C TYR A 411 -8.88 -13.56 -4.06
N ARG A 412 -7.91 -14.46 -3.81
CA ARG A 412 -6.99 -14.33 -2.66
C ARG A 412 -6.08 -13.09 -2.75
N ARG A 413 -5.68 -12.70 -3.96
CA ARG A 413 -4.75 -11.57 -4.19
C ARG A 413 -5.34 -10.21 -3.78
N TYR A 414 -6.65 -10.04 -3.92
CA TYR A 414 -7.33 -8.76 -3.64
C TYR A 414 -8.26 -8.79 -2.42
N SER A 415 -8.83 -9.95 -2.05
CA SER A 415 -9.89 -10.02 -1.02
C SER A 415 -9.45 -10.70 0.30
N ARG A 416 -8.30 -11.39 0.40
CA ARG A 416 -7.90 -12.06 1.67
C ARG A 416 -6.40 -12.10 1.94
N GLN A 417 -5.81 -10.98 2.36
CA GLN A 417 -4.43 -10.99 2.88
C GLN A 417 -4.31 -11.60 4.30
N VAL A 418 -5.41 -11.74 5.04
CA VAL A 418 -5.33 -12.06 6.48
C VAL A 418 -5.56 -13.53 6.82
N ARG A 419 -6.23 -14.31 5.98
CA ARG A 419 -6.37 -15.76 6.22
C ARG A 419 -5.16 -16.53 5.67
N GLY A 420 -4.06 -16.40 6.39
CA GLY A 420 -3.05 -17.45 6.44
C GLY A 420 -1.68 -17.03 5.95
N LYS A 421 -1.01 -16.09 6.62
CA LYS A 421 0.47 -16.00 6.58
C LYS A 421 1.10 -17.39 6.78
N GLN A 422 0.53 -18.19 7.71
CA GLN A 422 0.92 -19.59 7.89
C GLN A 422 0.59 -20.49 6.68
N LEU A 423 -0.54 -20.29 6.01
CA LEU A 423 -0.92 -21.07 4.83
C LEU A 423 -0.05 -20.71 3.62
N ALA A 424 0.28 -19.43 3.46
CA ALA A 424 1.22 -18.92 2.47
C ALA A 424 2.62 -19.50 2.71
N ILE A 425 3.12 -19.48 3.95
CA ILE A 425 4.39 -20.10 4.31
C ILE A 425 4.38 -21.61 4.05
N LYS A 426 3.31 -22.32 4.46
CA LYS A 426 3.15 -23.75 4.17
C LYS A 426 3.21 -24.02 2.66
N ARG A 427 2.49 -23.23 1.86
CA ARG A 427 2.51 -23.35 0.39
C ARG A 427 3.90 -23.10 -0.19
N MET A 428 4.63 -22.09 0.29
CA MET A 428 6.01 -21.83 -0.13
C MET A 428 6.94 -23.00 0.21
N ILE A 429 6.83 -23.58 1.40
CA ILE A 429 7.59 -24.76 1.82
C ILE A 429 7.26 -25.98 0.95
N GLU A 430 5.98 -26.20 0.65
CA GLU A 430 5.53 -27.28 -0.25
C GLU A 430 6.09 -27.14 -1.66
N ILE A 431 6.05 -25.92 -2.23
CA ILE A 431 6.61 -25.64 -3.56
C ILE A 431 8.12 -25.85 -3.55
N GLN A 432 8.85 -25.37 -2.54
CA GLN A 432 10.30 -25.59 -2.49
C GLN A 432 10.64 -27.08 -2.38
N LYS A 433 9.87 -27.87 -1.61
CA LYS A 433 10.04 -29.32 -1.51
C LYS A 433 9.72 -30.07 -2.80
N SER A 434 8.86 -29.52 -3.66
CA SER A 434 8.53 -30.13 -4.95
C SER A 434 9.59 -29.87 -6.04
N ILE A 435 10.61 -29.07 -5.74
CA ILE A 435 11.70 -28.70 -6.65
C ILE A 435 13.01 -29.39 -6.25
N ASP A 436 13.53 -30.24 -7.13
CA ASP A 436 14.84 -30.87 -7.01
C ASP A 436 15.98 -29.92 -7.46
N GLY A 437 17.12 -30.02 -6.78
CA GLY A 437 18.30 -29.19 -7.04
C GLY A 437 18.14 -27.73 -6.64
N TRP A 438 17.50 -27.46 -5.50
CA TRP A 438 17.39 -26.11 -4.95
C TRP A 438 18.76 -25.52 -4.61
N GLU A 439 19.02 -24.29 -5.06
CA GLU A 439 20.27 -23.56 -4.81
C GLU A 439 19.97 -22.18 -4.20
N GLY A 440 20.71 -21.83 -3.14
CA GLY A 440 20.59 -20.56 -2.43
C GLY A 440 19.60 -20.56 -1.25
N LYS A 441 19.25 -19.35 -0.78
CA LYS A 441 18.33 -19.10 0.35
C LYS A 441 16.93 -19.66 0.08
N ASP A 442 16.25 -20.11 1.14
CA ASP A 442 14.87 -20.62 1.08
C ASP A 442 13.89 -19.55 0.54
N ILE A 443 12.79 -19.99 -0.07
CA ILE A 443 11.76 -19.10 -0.62
C ILE A 443 11.22 -18.18 0.47
N GLY A 444 10.85 -18.72 1.63
CA GLY A 444 10.29 -17.96 2.75
C GLY A 444 11.26 -16.95 3.39
N GLN A 445 12.54 -16.96 3.03
CA GLN A 445 13.49 -15.93 3.48
C GLN A 445 13.47 -14.70 2.57
N CYS A 446 12.95 -14.78 1.35
CA CYS A 446 12.99 -13.66 0.40
C CYS A 446 11.64 -13.38 -0.27
N CYS A 447 10.61 -14.13 0.11
CA CYS A 447 9.25 -14.00 -0.39
C CYS A 447 8.25 -14.19 0.75
N ASN A 448 7.15 -13.44 0.70
CA ASN A 448 6.06 -13.52 1.67
C ASN A 448 4.81 -14.18 1.07
N GLU A 449 4.66 -14.10 -0.25
CA GLU A 449 3.44 -14.50 -0.93
C GLU A 449 3.73 -15.24 -2.23
N PHE A 450 2.94 -16.28 -2.49
CA PHE A 450 2.85 -16.95 -3.77
C PHE A 450 1.74 -16.31 -4.61
N ILE A 451 2.04 -15.96 -5.86
CA ILE A 451 1.17 -15.14 -6.70
C ILE A 451 0.49 -15.99 -7.77
N THR A 452 1.28 -16.71 -8.58
CA THR A 452 0.73 -17.55 -9.64
C THR A 452 1.71 -18.62 -10.07
N GLU A 453 1.20 -19.67 -10.70
CA GLU A 453 1.99 -20.72 -11.34
C GLU A 453 1.46 -21.00 -12.75
N GLY A 454 2.35 -21.39 -13.65
CA GLY A 454 1.97 -21.67 -15.03
C GLY A 454 3.13 -22.07 -15.91
N THR A 455 2.79 -22.62 -17.07
CA THR A 455 3.78 -23.09 -18.04
C THR A 455 4.13 -21.97 -19.01
N LEU A 456 5.42 -21.73 -19.22
CA LEU A 456 5.95 -20.80 -20.23
C LEU A 456 7.04 -21.47 -21.06
N ILE A 457 7.19 -21.01 -22.29
CA ILE A 457 8.24 -21.46 -23.22
C ILE A 457 9.39 -20.45 -23.14
N ARG A 458 10.55 -20.89 -22.64
CA ARG A 458 11.77 -20.06 -22.62
C ARG A 458 12.41 -20.07 -24.02
N ALA A 459 12.59 -18.91 -24.63
CA ALA A 459 13.26 -18.80 -25.92
C ALA A 459 14.68 -19.41 -25.86
N GLY A 460 15.02 -20.29 -26.80
CA GLY A 460 16.27 -21.05 -26.81
C GLY A 460 16.30 -22.31 -25.94
N ALA A 461 15.26 -22.59 -25.14
CA ALA A 461 15.17 -23.81 -24.36
C ALA A 461 14.49 -24.95 -25.14
N LYS A 462 14.98 -26.19 -24.95
CA LYS A 462 14.45 -27.40 -25.63
C LYS A 462 13.09 -27.87 -25.10
N HIS A 463 12.72 -27.48 -23.88
CA HIS A 463 11.49 -27.93 -23.23
C HIS A 463 10.79 -26.75 -22.57
N GLU A 464 9.48 -26.84 -22.48
CA GLU A 464 8.67 -25.92 -21.68
C GLU A 464 9.09 -25.94 -20.21
N ARG A 465 8.90 -24.80 -19.56
CA ARG A 465 9.21 -24.59 -18.14
C ARG A 465 7.92 -24.40 -17.37
N HIS A 466 7.82 -25.04 -16.22
CA HIS A 466 6.81 -24.69 -15.24
C HIS A 466 7.38 -23.59 -14.35
N ASN A 467 6.65 -22.49 -14.21
CA ASN A 467 7.14 -21.30 -13.52
C ASN A 467 6.27 -21.02 -12.30
N PHE A 468 6.92 -20.74 -11.18
CA PHE A 468 6.30 -20.27 -9.96
C PHE A 468 6.66 -18.80 -9.77
N LEU A 469 5.66 -17.95 -9.55
CA LEU A 469 5.82 -16.53 -9.27
C LEU A 469 5.49 -16.24 -7.81
N PHE A 470 6.42 -15.56 -7.15
CA PHE A 470 6.32 -15.02 -5.81
C PHE A 470 6.51 -13.49 -5.88
N ASP A 471 6.23 -12.80 -4.79
CA ASP A 471 6.43 -11.34 -4.65
C ASP A 471 7.86 -10.88 -4.98
N GLY A 472 8.87 -11.62 -4.52
CA GLY A 472 10.29 -11.29 -4.77
C GLY A 472 11.00 -12.13 -5.84
N LEU A 473 10.42 -13.24 -6.27
CA LEU A 473 11.10 -14.26 -7.09
C LEU A 473 10.21 -14.83 -8.19
N MET A 474 10.81 -15.10 -9.35
CA MET A 474 10.25 -16.02 -10.34
C MET A 474 11.17 -17.23 -10.50
N ILE A 475 10.61 -18.42 -10.41
CA ILE A 475 11.36 -19.69 -10.40
C ILE A 475 10.94 -20.49 -11.63
N SER A 476 11.90 -20.84 -12.47
CA SER A 476 11.68 -21.60 -13.71
C SER A 476 12.22 -23.02 -13.56
N CYS A 477 11.33 -23.98 -13.73
CA CYS A 477 11.60 -25.39 -13.50
C CYS A 477 11.34 -26.24 -14.74
N LYS A 478 12.06 -27.35 -14.89
CA LYS A 478 11.71 -28.42 -15.83
C LYS A 478 10.81 -29.43 -15.11
N ALA A 479 9.64 -29.73 -15.66
CA ALA A 479 8.79 -30.81 -15.16
C ALA A 479 9.46 -32.18 -15.40
N ASN A 480 9.52 -33.02 -14.36
CA ASN A 480 10.02 -34.38 -14.47
C ASN A 480 8.90 -35.31 -14.99
N GLN A 481 9.08 -35.90 -16.17
CA GLN A 481 8.08 -36.83 -16.75
C GLN A 481 8.11 -38.25 -16.14
N SER A 482 8.92 -38.49 -15.10
CA SER A 482 9.18 -39.83 -14.56
C SER A 482 9.01 -39.89 -13.04
N SER A 483 7.76 -39.91 -12.58
CA SER A 483 7.40 -40.39 -11.22
C SER A 483 7.25 -41.92 -11.14
N ARG A 484 7.68 -42.68 -12.16
CA ARG A 484 7.33 -44.12 -12.31
C ARG A 484 8.46 -45.13 -12.11
N LEU A 485 9.68 -44.73 -11.75
CA LEU A 485 10.77 -45.68 -11.48
C LEU A 485 11.02 -45.77 -9.96
N PRO A 486 10.74 -46.92 -9.32
CA PRO A 486 11.07 -47.12 -7.91
C PRO A 486 12.59 -47.30 -7.76
N GLY A 487 13.23 -46.44 -6.98
CA GLY A 487 14.55 -46.76 -6.39
C GLY A 487 15.72 -45.80 -6.65
N SER A 488 15.59 -44.72 -7.43
CA SER A 488 16.69 -43.73 -7.52
C SER A 488 16.22 -42.38 -8.08
N GLY A 489 16.11 -41.37 -7.21
CA GLY A 489 15.79 -39.99 -7.58
C GLY A 489 14.91 -39.32 -6.53
N SER A 490 15.21 -38.06 -6.22
CA SER A 490 14.36 -37.19 -5.40
C SER A 490 12.89 -37.32 -5.84
N GLY A 491 11.95 -37.49 -4.90
CA GLY A 491 10.52 -37.60 -5.18
C GLY A 491 9.87 -36.30 -5.70
N ALA A 492 10.69 -35.33 -6.14
CA ALA A 492 10.26 -34.01 -6.57
C ALA A 492 9.75 -34.01 -8.02
N GLU A 493 8.62 -33.35 -8.23
CA GLU A 493 7.94 -33.24 -9.53
C GLU A 493 8.67 -32.32 -10.50
N TYR A 494 9.44 -31.38 -9.97
CA TYR A 494 10.12 -30.34 -10.74
C TYR A 494 11.63 -30.38 -10.50
N ARG A 495 12.40 -29.93 -11.47
CA ARG A 495 13.84 -29.69 -11.32
C ARG A 495 14.16 -28.23 -11.62
N LEU A 496 14.87 -27.57 -10.70
CA LEU A 496 15.26 -26.17 -10.83
C LEU A 496 16.11 -25.96 -12.09
N LYS A 497 15.87 -24.85 -12.81
CA LYS A 497 16.67 -24.42 -13.96
C LYS A 497 17.20 -23.01 -13.80
N GLU A 498 16.33 -22.06 -13.49
CA GLU A 498 16.69 -20.65 -13.38
C GLU A 498 15.89 -20.02 -12.23
N LYS A 499 16.52 -19.07 -11.52
CA LYS A 499 15.92 -18.24 -10.48
C LYS A 499 16.09 -16.78 -10.87
N PHE A 500 14.99 -16.06 -10.91
CA PHE A 500 14.93 -14.65 -11.30
C PHE A 500 14.55 -13.81 -10.08
N VAL A 501 15.47 -12.94 -9.66
CA VAL A 501 15.23 -11.99 -8.57
C VAL A 501 14.55 -10.75 -9.16
N LEU A 502 13.24 -10.61 -8.94
CA LEU A 502 12.39 -9.66 -9.68
C LEU A 502 12.84 -8.21 -9.49
N ARG A 503 13.35 -7.84 -8.30
CA ARG A 503 13.89 -6.49 -8.04
C ARG A 503 15.04 -6.09 -8.98
N LYS A 504 15.84 -7.04 -9.47
CA LYS A 504 16.99 -6.78 -10.36
C LYS A 504 16.63 -6.80 -11.85
N ILE A 505 15.34 -6.92 -12.17
CA ILE A 505 14.86 -7.19 -13.52
C ILE A 505 13.92 -6.07 -13.97
N ARG A 506 14.06 -5.64 -15.22
CA ARG A 506 13.07 -4.81 -15.90
C ARG A 506 12.27 -5.69 -16.86
N ILE A 507 10.96 -5.56 -16.81
CA ILE A 507 10.03 -6.36 -17.60
C ILE A 507 9.60 -5.53 -18.79
N VAL A 508 9.71 -6.12 -19.99
CA VAL A 508 9.42 -5.45 -21.25
C VAL A 508 8.47 -6.33 -22.06
N ASP A 509 7.36 -5.74 -22.50
CA ASP A 509 6.47 -6.39 -23.45
C ASP A 509 7.16 -6.49 -24.82
N ARG A 510 7.09 -7.66 -25.45
CA ARG A 510 7.60 -7.89 -26.80
C ARG A 510 6.43 -8.06 -27.76
N GLU A 511 6.48 -7.32 -28.86
CA GLU A 511 5.54 -7.46 -29.97
C GLU A 511 5.71 -8.83 -30.63
N ASP A 512 4.60 -9.35 -31.14
CA ASP A 512 4.58 -10.66 -31.78
C ASP A 512 5.36 -10.63 -33.10
N SER A 513 6.19 -11.65 -33.30
CA SER A 513 7.00 -11.86 -34.51
C SER A 513 6.74 -13.25 -35.10
N GLN A 514 7.29 -13.55 -36.27
CA GLN A 514 7.13 -14.87 -36.90
C GLN A 514 7.69 -16.03 -36.05
N GLU A 515 8.65 -15.76 -35.17
CA GLU A 515 9.31 -16.77 -34.31
C GLU A 515 8.81 -16.77 -32.86
N LEU A 516 8.37 -15.61 -32.36
CA LEU A 516 7.97 -15.42 -30.97
C LEU A 516 6.59 -14.76 -30.93
N GLN A 517 5.59 -15.53 -30.51
CA GLN A 517 4.25 -15.05 -30.23
C GLN A 517 4.00 -15.05 -28.73
N HIS A 518 3.26 -14.04 -28.28
CA HIS A 518 2.87 -13.85 -26.89
C HIS A 518 4.08 -13.81 -25.95
N ALA A 519 5.12 -13.09 -26.37
CA ALA A 519 6.40 -13.01 -25.67
C ALA A 519 6.51 -11.80 -24.75
N PHE A 520 7.29 -11.95 -23.68
CA PHE A 520 7.78 -10.87 -22.84
C PHE A 520 9.23 -11.14 -22.43
N GLU A 521 9.95 -10.10 -22.06
CA GLU A 521 11.38 -10.16 -21.77
C GLU A 521 11.69 -9.65 -20.36
N LEU A 522 12.56 -10.40 -19.68
CA LEU A 522 13.16 -10.06 -18.41
C LEU A 522 14.59 -9.57 -18.66
N ILE A 523 14.84 -8.26 -18.53
CA ILE A 523 16.15 -7.64 -18.75
C ILE A 523 16.86 -7.47 -17.41
N PHE A 524 18.09 -7.97 -17.31
CA PHE A 524 18.95 -7.85 -16.12
C PHE A 524 19.76 -6.55 -16.15
N LYS A 525 20.26 -6.09 -14.97
CA LYS A 525 21.15 -4.92 -14.87
C LYS A 525 22.42 -5.05 -15.74
N ASP A 526 22.87 -6.27 -16.01
CA ASP A 526 24.06 -6.56 -16.83
C ASP A 526 23.74 -6.70 -18.34
N GLU A 527 22.59 -6.20 -18.80
CA GLU A 527 22.10 -6.26 -20.20
C GLU A 527 21.87 -7.67 -20.78
N ASN A 528 22.07 -8.72 -19.97
CA ASN A 528 21.54 -10.04 -20.30
C ASN A 528 20.01 -10.01 -20.30
N SER A 529 19.36 -10.89 -21.06
CA SER A 529 17.90 -10.98 -21.06
C SER A 529 17.35 -12.40 -21.16
N ALA A 530 16.14 -12.56 -20.60
CA ALA A 530 15.38 -13.78 -20.67
C ALA A 530 13.98 -13.55 -21.25
N VAL A 531 13.78 -14.04 -22.48
CA VAL A 531 12.52 -14.03 -23.20
C VAL A 531 11.70 -15.28 -22.90
N PHE A 532 10.44 -15.08 -22.50
CA PHE A 532 9.44 -16.10 -22.24
C PHE A 532 8.24 -15.90 -23.15
N CYS A 533 7.65 -16.99 -23.64
CA CYS A 533 6.45 -17.00 -24.47
C CYS A 533 5.33 -17.77 -23.77
N ALA A 534 4.14 -17.20 -23.73
CA ALA A 534 2.92 -17.87 -23.28
C ALA A 534 2.26 -18.64 -24.44
N ARG A 535 1.34 -19.56 -24.16
CA ARG A 535 0.62 -20.29 -25.23
C ARG A 535 -0.51 -19.48 -25.84
N THR A 536 -1.09 -18.56 -25.06
CA THR A 536 -2.19 -17.70 -25.49
C THR A 536 -1.95 -16.26 -25.06
N ALA A 537 -2.59 -15.32 -25.75
CA ALA A 537 -2.58 -13.90 -25.36
C ALA A 537 -3.16 -13.68 -23.95
N GLU A 538 -4.16 -14.47 -23.54
CA GLU A 538 -4.74 -14.43 -22.19
C GLU A 538 -3.72 -14.85 -21.12
N GLU A 539 -2.97 -15.93 -21.37
CA GLU A 539 -1.90 -16.35 -20.47
C GLU A 539 -0.80 -15.29 -20.37
N LYS A 540 -0.37 -14.70 -21.50
CA LYS A 540 0.57 -13.56 -21.49
C LYS A 540 0.03 -12.41 -20.67
N ALA A 541 -1.24 -12.04 -20.87
CA ALA A 541 -1.86 -10.93 -20.16
C ALA A 541 -1.89 -11.18 -18.64
N ASN A 542 -2.18 -12.41 -18.20
CA ASN A 542 -2.17 -12.77 -16.78
C ASN A 542 -0.75 -12.72 -16.18
N TRP A 543 0.26 -13.22 -16.88
CA TRP A 543 1.65 -13.14 -16.45
C TRP A 543 2.16 -11.71 -16.39
N MET A 544 1.93 -10.94 -17.46
CA MET A 544 2.29 -9.52 -17.52
C MET A 544 1.57 -8.73 -16.44
N ALA A 545 0.28 -8.96 -16.19
CA ALA A 545 -0.45 -8.29 -15.13
C ALA A 545 0.16 -8.55 -13.75
N ALA A 546 0.52 -9.81 -13.46
CA ALA A 546 1.14 -10.18 -12.18
C ALA A 546 2.51 -9.51 -12.01
N LEU A 547 3.36 -9.62 -13.02
CA LEU A 547 4.71 -9.06 -13.07
C LEU A 547 4.73 -7.53 -13.01
N MET A 548 3.88 -6.88 -13.80
CA MET A 548 3.76 -5.42 -13.85
C MET A 548 3.20 -4.87 -12.55
N ALA A 549 2.18 -5.52 -11.97
CA ALA A 549 1.65 -5.12 -10.67
C ALA A 549 2.74 -5.18 -9.59
N LEU A 550 3.59 -6.21 -9.54
CA LEU A 550 4.71 -6.26 -8.60
C LEU A 550 5.72 -5.14 -8.81
N GLN A 551 6.09 -4.89 -10.07
CA GLN A 551 7.12 -3.89 -10.38
C GLN A 551 6.65 -2.44 -10.14
N TYR A 552 5.35 -2.15 -10.33
CA TYR A 552 4.82 -0.78 -10.33
C TYR A 552 3.81 -0.49 -9.22
N ARG A 553 3.46 -1.45 -8.33
CA ARG A 553 2.52 -1.22 -7.21
C ARG A 553 2.94 -0.02 -6.37
N SER A 554 4.20 0.05 -5.95
CA SER A 554 4.66 1.17 -5.12
C SER A 554 4.64 2.50 -5.86
N THR A 555 4.96 2.52 -7.16
CA THR A 555 4.83 3.72 -7.99
C THR A 555 3.39 4.19 -8.08
N LEU A 556 2.45 3.28 -8.33
CA LEU A 556 1.01 3.57 -8.39
C LEU A 556 0.47 4.08 -7.04
N ASP A 557 0.90 3.47 -5.93
CA ASP A 557 0.50 3.90 -4.59
C ASP A 557 1.03 5.29 -4.26
N ARG A 558 2.30 5.59 -4.61
CA ARG A 558 2.86 6.94 -4.44
C ARG A 558 2.15 7.98 -5.32
N MET A 559 1.76 7.62 -6.54
CA MET A 559 0.95 8.49 -7.40
C MET A 559 -0.40 8.79 -6.77
N LEU A 560 -1.13 7.77 -6.30
CA LEU A 560 -2.42 7.95 -5.65
C LEU A 560 -2.29 8.85 -4.42
N ASP A 561 -1.32 8.55 -3.58
CA ASP A 561 -1.05 9.30 -2.36
C ASP A 561 -0.78 10.80 -2.63
N SER A 562 -0.02 11.11 -3.68
CA SER A 562 0.23 12.49 -4.10
C SER A 562 -1.05 13.21 -4.54
N ILE A 563 -1.96 12.49 -5.21
CA ILE A 563 -3.24 13.05 -5.67
C ILE A 563 -4.17 13.31 -4.49
N LEU A 564 -4.38 12.31 -3.62
CA LEU A 564 -5.24 12.44 -2.42
C LEU A 564 -4.84 13.62 -1.56
N GLN A 565 -3.54 13.78 -1.37
CA GLN A 565 -2.95 14.88 -0.62
C GLN A 565 -3.18 16.25 -1.31
N THR A 566 -3.10 16.31 -2.64
CA THR A 566 -3.41 17.52 -3.40
C THR A 566 -4.89 17.90 -3.25
N GLU A 567 -5.80 16.92 -3.27
CA GLU A 567 -7.24 17.15 -3.08
C GLU A 567 -7.55 17.69 -1.68
N GLU A 568 -6.94 17.12 -0.63
CA GLU A 568 -7.08 17.59 0.75
C GLU A 568 -6.64 19.06 0.90
N GLN A 569 -5.54 19.44 0.23
CA GLN A 569 -5.05 20.82 0.23
C GLN A 569 -5.96 21.80 -0.50
N GLN A 570 -6.61 21.37 -1.58
CA GLN A 570 -7.55 22.20 -2.34
C GLN A 570 -8.87 22.40 -1.60
N ARG A 571 -9.22 21.49 -0.67
CA ARG A 571 -10.45 21.54 0.11
C ARG A 571 -10.15 21.60 1.62
N PRO A 572 -9.48 22.67 2.12
CA PRO A 572 -9.19 22.77 3.54
C PRO A 572 -10.50 22.95 4.32
N LEU A 573 -10.70 22.11 5.33
CA LEU A 573 -11.79 22.24 6.28
C LEU A 573 -11.72 23.63 6.93
N ARG A 574 -12.76 24.45 6.69
CA ARG A 574 -12.88 25.77 7.32
C ARG A 574 -13.73 25.64 8.56
N LEU A 575 -13.11 25.82 9.73
CA LEU A 575 -13.85 25.90 10.98
C LEU A 575 -14.76 27.14 10.98
N PRO A 576 -15.96 27.06 11.57
CA PRO A 576 -16.81 28.23 11.77
C PRO A 576 -16.12 29.31 12.61
N SER A 577 -16.59 30.56 12.51
CA SER A 577 -16.07 31.64 13.37
C SER A 577 -16.36 31.34 14.85
N PRO A 578 -15.40 31.54 15.77
CA PRO A 578 -15.61 31.39 17.21
C PRO A 578 -16.77 32.24 17.77
N GLU A 579 -17.12 33.35 17.10
CA GLU A 579 -18.24 34.21 17.47
C GLU A 579 -19.61 33.54 17.28
N VAL A 580 -19.70 32.59 16.33
CA VAL A 580 -20.93 31.87 15.99
C VAL A 580 -20.92 30.45 16.58
N TYR A 581 -19.73 29.87 16.74
CA TYR A 581 -19.55 28.51 17.27
C TYR A 581 -18.45 28.49 18.33
N GLN A 582 -18.85 28.52 19.60
CA GLN A 582 -17.94 28.61 20.74
C GLN A 582 -16.91 27.46 20.84
N PHE A 583 -17.22 26.29 20.26
CA PHE A 583 -16.29 25.14 20.21
C PHE A 583 -15.22 25.28 19.11
N ALA A 584 -15.28 26.31 18.26
CA ALA A 584 -14.23 26.62 17.28
C ALA A 584 -13.08 27.46 17.85
N VAL A 585 -13.16 27.90 19.12
CA VAL A 585 -12.06 28.60 19.79
C VAL A 585 -10.81 27.70 19.77
N GLN A 586 -9.65 28.22 19.37
CA GLN A 586 -8.43 27.40 19.29
C GLN A 586 -7.96 26.95 20.68
N ASP A 587 -7.33 25.77 20.72
CA ASP A 587 -6.69 25.27 21.94
C ASP A 587 -5.55 26.19 22.39
N SER A 588 -5.46 26.39 23.70
CA SER A 588 -4.38 27.12 24.36
C SER A 588 -4.18 26.56 25.76
N GLU A 589 -3.01 26.84 26.35
CA GLU A 589 -2.71 26.43 27.73
C GLU A 589 -3.71 27.00 28.76
N GLU A 590 -4.45 28.05 28.39
CA GLU A 590 -5.46 28.69 29.24
C GLU A 590 -6.81 27.96 29.20
N ASN A 591 -7.13 27.22 28.14
CA ASN A 591 -8.45 26.64 27.94
C ASN A 591 -8.51 25.11 27.94
N ILE A 592 -7.38 24.43 27.71
CA ILE A 592 -7.25 22.97 27.81
C ILE A 592 -5.80 22.58 28.16
N VAL A 593 -5.65 21.58 29.03
CA VAL A 593 -4.37 21.06 29.52
C VAL A 593 -4.37 19.54 29.34
N PHE A 594 -3.38 19.04 28.62
CA PHE A 594 -3.18 17.61 28.38
C PHE A 594 -2.20 17.00 29.40
N GLU A 595 -2.26 15.69 29.59
CA GLU A 595 -1.36 14.96 30.48
C GLU A 595 -0.15 14.40 29.72
N ASP A 596 1.01 15.06 29.84
CA ASP A 596 2.25 14.66 29.14
C ASP A 596 2.87 13.33 29.61
N ARG A 597 2.52 12.86 30.82
CA ARG A 597 3.18 11.71 31.47
C ARG A 597 2.54 10.36 31.18
N VAL A 598 1.33 10.34 30.63
CA VAL A 598 0.61 9.11 30.31
C VAL A 598 0.42 9.08 28.80
N GLN A 599 1.38 8.52 28.08
CA GLN A 599 1.17 8.21 26.66
C GLN A 599 0.05 7.17 26.57
N SER A 600 -1.09 7.56 26.02
CA SER A 600 -2.19 6.63 25.79
C SER A 600 -1.71 5.49 24.89
N LYS A 601 -2.14 4.26 25.21
CA LYS A 601 -1.85 3.11 24.35
C LYS A 601 -2.42 3.29 22.93
N THR A 602 -3.43 4.16 22.78
CA THR A 602 -4.21 4.43 21.57
C THR A 602 -3.82 5.71 20.81
N GLY A 603 -2.88 6.53 21.30
CA GLY A 603 -2.50 7.80 20.65
C GLY A 603 -3.50 8.95 20.86
N ILE A 604 -4.62 8.71 21.54
CA ILE A 604 -5.62 9.72 21.91
C ILE A 604 -5.09 10.60 23.05
N PRO A 605 -5.11 11.95 22.94
CA PRO A 605 -4.68 12.85 24.01
C PRO A 605 -5.54 12.70 25.27
N ILE A 606 -4.92 12.48 26.43
CA ILE A 606 -5.60 12.45 27.73
C ILE A 606 -5.67 13.87 28.29
N ILE A 607 -6.88 14.32 28.65
CA ILE A 607 -7.12 15.67 29.14
C ILE A 607 -6.98 15.68 30.66
N LYS A 608 -6.04 16.48 31.16
CA LYS A 608 -5.83 16.69 32.59
C LYS A 608 -6.84 17.69 33.16
N ALA A 609 -7.09 18.77 32.43
CA ALA A 609 -8.03 19.83 32.80
C ALA A 609 -8.46 20.62 31.56
N GLY A 610 -9.60 21.30 31.62
CA GLY A 610 -10.04 22.19 30.55
C GLY A 610 -11.29 22.95 30.95
N THR A 611 -11.61 23.99 30.20
CA THR A 611 -12.91 24.68 30.31
C THR A 611 -14.05 23.72 29.94
N VAL A 612 -15.26 23.95 30.47
CA VAL A 612 -16.44 23.12 30.14
C VAL A 612 -16.66 23.03 28.63
N VAL A 613 -16.47 24.15 27.91
CA VAL A 613 -16.59 24.22 26.44
C VAL A 613 -15.61 23.25 25.78
N LYS A 614 -14.33 23.28 26.16
CA LYS A 614 -13.30 22.40 25.61
C LYS A 614 -13.47 20.94 26.01
N LEU A 615 -14.00 20.66 27.20
CA LEU A 615 -14.32 19.28 27.62
C LEU A 615 -15.48 18.70 26.80
N ILE A 616 -16.53 19.47 26.54
CA ILE A 616 -17.65 19.05 25.68
C ILE A 616 -17.18 18.88 24.23
N GLU A 617 -16.37 19.81 23.70
CA GLU A 617 -15.77 19.66 22.37
C GLU A 617 -14.98 18.35 22.23
N ARG A 618 -14.23 17.98 23.26
CA ARG A 618 -13.43 16.75 23.28
C ARG A 618 -14.26 15.49 23.54
N LEU A 619 -15.46 15.66 24.09
CA LEU A 619 -16.45 14.59 24.23
C LEU A 619 -17.04 14.19 22.87
N THR A 620 -17.24 15.16 21.98
CA THR A 620 -17.80 14.96 20.63
C THR A 620 -16.79 15.36 19.55
N TYR A 621 -15.53 14.98 19.73
CA TYR A 621 -14.45 15.45 18.89
C TYR A 621 -14.46 14.79 17.50
N HIS A 622 -14.51 15.62 16.46
CA HIS A 622 -14.65 15.16 15.08
C HIS A 622 -13.49 14.30 14.53
N MET A 623 -12.31 14.29 15.16
CA MET A 623 -11.15 13.53 14.66
C MET A 623 -11.01 12.14 15.29
N TYR A 624 -11.58 11.92 16.48
CA TYR A 624 -11.47 10.64 17.19
C TYR A 624 -12.59 10.48 18.22
N ALA A 625 -13.09 9.26 18.31
CA ALA A 625 -13.99 8.83 19.37
C ALA A 625 -13.21 8.62 20.66
N GLY A 626 -13.30 9.58 21.60
CA GLY A 626 -12.75 9.40 22.94
C GLY A 626 -13.71 8.57 23.80
N LYS A 627 -13.22 7.54 24.51
CA LYS A 627 -13.95 6.89 25.62
C LYS A 627 -14.14 7.82 26.85
N LEU A 628 -13.99 9.13 26.66
CA LEU A 628 -14.11 10.16 27.68
C LEU A 628 -15.51 10.15 28.32
N LEU A 629 -16.54 9.82 27.54
CA LEU A 629 -17.93 9.67 28.01
C LEU A 629 -18.03 8.65 29.17
N GLN A 630 -17.33 7.52 29.08
CA GLN A 630 -17.33 6.48 30.11
C GLN A 630 -16.52 6.91 31.34
N GLU A 631 -15.34 7.52 31.15
CA GLU A 631 -14.53 8.04 32.25
C GLU A 631 -15.24 9.15 33.02
N ILE A 632 -15.98 10.02 32.32
CA ILE A 632 -16.79 11.09 32.91
C ILE A 632 -17.98 10.51 33.69
N GLN A 633 -18.69 9.52 33.14
CA GLN A 633 -19.80 8.84 33.81
C GLN A 633 -19.36 8.06 35.05
N GLN A 634 -18.17 7.43 35.02
CA GLN A 634 -17.65 6.65 36.14
C GLN A 634 -17.04 7.52 37.26
N THR A 635 -16.44 8.67 36.94
CA THR A 635 -15.72 9.47 37.94
C THR A 635 -16.55 10.51 38.66
N ASN A 636 -17.80 10.80 38.25
CA ASN A 636 -18.68 11.79 38.91
C ASN A 636 -17.98 13.15 39.15
N LYS A 637 -16.97 13.50 38.32
CA LYS A 637 -16.05 14.61 38.53
C LYS A 637 -16.20 15.76 37.52
N ILE A 638 -17.37 15.88 36.89
CA ILE A 638 -17.80 17.09 36.22
C ILE A 638 -19.04 17.60 36.96
N TYR A 639 -18.91 18.74 37.65
CA TYR A 639 -19.97 19.39 38.43
C TYR A 639 -21.15 19.93 37.58
N CYS A 640 -21.22 19.60 36.29
CA CYS A 640 -22.21 20.09 35.35
C CYS A 640 -22.62 19.02 34.32
N VAL A 641 -23.24 17.91 34.75
CA VAL A 641 -23.99 17.02 33.82
C VAL A 641 -25.27 16.49 34.49
N VAL A 642 -26.13 17.39 34.99
CA VAL A 642 -27.51 17.03 35.38
C VAL A 642 -28.55 17.96 34.74
N SER A 643 -28.15 18.87 33.84
CA SER A 643 -29.11 19.83 33.24
C SER A 643 -28.90 20.10 31.75
N ILE A 644 -28.23 19.19 31.05
CA ILE A 644 -28.16 19.20 29.58
C ILE A 644 -28.64 17.82 29.09
N VAL A 645 -29.90 17.51 29.35
CA VAL A 645 -30.74 16.56 28.60
C VAL A 645 -32.12 17.19 28.51
#